data_AF-A0A9D1FHX8-F1
#
_entry.id   AF-A0A9D1FHX8-F1
#
_cell.length_a   1.000
_cell.length_b   1.000
_cell.length_c   1.000
_cell.angle_alpha   90.00
_cell.angle_beta   90.00
_cell.angle_gamma   90.00
#
_symmetry.space_group_name_H-M   'P 1'
#
loop_
_entity.id
_entity.type
_entity.pdbx_description
1 polymer ?
#
loop_
_entity_poly.entity_id
_entity_poly.type
_entity_poly.pdbx_seq_one_letter_code
_entity_poly.pdbx_strand_id
1 'polypeptide(L)'
;MLNLITPKANENSFLSNFDINLQFAKLKEIYGIKDIDPKRMEYLSNTIQKYGYLPYPHYKTLEELSSGEIIFAFCEKLKREGTYDGEKFVNFTNPSALSRRKVKHSNWFKKEGHNIKLISLAGLGSDPNRAGKFIDWLAQVVSLDCGNKELNIMPATLYLIPFHPREFECAYLPKSSDVSKNLEDEKIAKFLGLSAKEQVKFFITLAQLAGHPVIYDILPQTGRFSKIILTHPYCARWIDVKSLDSQIKNFEKALKANNTKTYDDDLKEFKILISYKMSFKDKQEELLKRVENIIERTNGKKPKCEDDIVKHDEIIKALIKEGLWTMPGGAWCSAGVPIYDKMHKSGEYPTFKHYNFKGEDVTHFANLDCQTPYYFVYFEKNKFNTKVVDFFVDYMQNLQKEYNFDGFRVDHIDHVVDEVSQKSGMPISYRAPYKVLAKMNAKIKKHIPYFATLAEYMLWDGYFKEYHKDMHFDLLWGDDIVSQYIKTPEQIINDNLRLETYNAKGSKTNPLSILKAYNNQDGEFREIDQYPGQLGEAGALFKWFKIKFLPGGKLAQRSALYVDGDESFTKTGIERVIGKEVSMIRNDNWSFYEKFNALNYFAQHSELLSKGKAVLHVQSEDGFCCWEIIGDKNSNESLFIVANYLSPSEKVNVVDTAGNTRRMTRKGKAVANKTIKLKDNKKLSAFYDFRLDDMQKCQFVEIPMQEEITGSITFNTLQPAEFKVYKMKKPQ
;
A
#
# COMPACT_ATOMS: atom_id res chain seq x y z
N MET A 1 34.06 -10.68 -48.61
CA MET A 1 32.81 -9.91 -48.40
C MET A 1 31.78 -10.83 -47.79
N LEU A 2 31.76 -10.92 -46.46
CA LEU A 2 30.69 -11.55 -45.68
C LEU A 2 30.31 -10.51 -44.63
N ASN A 3 29.23 -9.77 -44.90
CA ASN A 3 28.70 -8.79 -43.96
C ASN A 3 27.97 -9.54 -42.85
N LEU A 4 28.50 -9.36 -41.64
CA LEU A 4 27.87 -9.66 -40.37
C LEU A 4 26.50 -8.98 -40.29
N ILE A 5 25.45 -9.78 -40.26
CA ILE A 5 24.14 -9.35 -39.75
C ILE A 5 24.28 -9.32 -38.22
N THR A 6 24.46 -8.13 -37.67
CA THR A 6 24.21 -7.89 -36.25
C THR A 6 22.74 -8.21 -35.95
N PRO A 7 22.42 -8.92 -34.86
CA PRO A 7 21.04 -9.07 -34.43
C PRO A 7 20.51 -7.67 -34.10
N LYS A 8 19.40 -7.25 -34.73
CA LYS A 8 18.62 -6.11 -34.22
C LYS A 8 18.31 -6.40 -32.75
N ALA A 9 18.72 -5.49 -31.86
CA ALA A 9 18.30 -5.55 -30.47
C ALA A 9 16.77 -5.63 -30.43
N ASN A 10 16.22 -6.65 -29.77
CA ASN A 10 14.77 -6.75 -29.54
C ASN A 10 14.32 -5.46 -28.83
N GLU A 11 13.65 -4.58 -29.57
CA GLU A 11 12.94 -3.44 -29.02
C GLU A 11 11.82 -3.99 -28.11
N ASN A 12 11.85 -3.63 -26.82
CA ASN A 12 10.85 -3.95 -25.80
C ASN A 12 10.88 -5.38 -25.20
N SER A 13 11.90 -5.71 -24.39
CA SER A 13 11.95 -6.99 -23.63
C SER A 13 10.71 -7.26 -22.75
N PHE A 14 10.00 -6.22 -22.31
CA PHE A 14 8.79 -6.29 -21.47
C PHE A 14 7.54 -6.76 -22.23
N LEU A 15 7.51 -6.56 -23.55
CA LEU A 15 6.42 -6.91 -24.46
C LEU A 15 6.70 -8.17 -25.27
N SER A 16 7.75 -8.92 -24.92
CA SER A 16 8.24 -10.07 -25.69
C SER A 16 7.21 -11.18 -25.94
N ASN A 17 6.08 -11.18 -25.22
CA ASN A 17 5.02 -12.18 -25.36
C ASN A 17 3.85 -11.73 -26.25
N PHE A 18 3.68 -10.44 -26.56
CA PHE A 18 2.59 -9.98 -27.44
C PHE A 18 2.86 -8.60 -28.10
N ASP A 19 2.38 -8.43 -29.33
CA ASP A 19 2.40 -7.14 -30.03
C ASP A 19 1.31 -6.21 -29.47
N ILE A 20 1.73 -5.22 -28.70
CA ILE A 20 0.83 -4.26 -28.05
C ILE A 20 -0.06 -3.49 -29.02
N ASN A 21 0.42 -3.17 -30.22
CA ASN A 21 -0.36 -2.42 -31.21
C ASN A 21 -1.49 -3.30 -31.77
N LEU A 22 -1.15 -4.54 -32.11
CA LEU A 22 -2.14 -5.52 -32.55
C LEU A 22 -3.18 -5.81 -31.47
N GLN A 23 -2.74 -6.04 -30.23
CA GLN A 23 -3.65 -6.36 -29.13
C GLN A 23 -4.57 -5.18 -28.81
N PHE A 24 -4.05 -3.96 -28.79
CA PHE A 24 -4.87 -2.77 -28.54
C PHE A 24 -5.81 -2.44 -29.70
N ALA A 25 -5.39 -2.63 -30.96
CA ALA A 25 -6.27 -2.50 -32.11
C ALA A 25 -7.49 -3.43 -32.00
N LYS A 26 -7.25 -4.72 -31.70
CA LYS A 26 -8.33 -5.70 -31.46
C LYS A 26 -9.18 -5.34 -30.25
N LEU A 27 -8.58 -4.83 -29.18
CA LEU A 27 -9.31 -4.38 -27.99
C LEU A 27 -10.35 -3.30 -28.35
N LYS A 28 -9.96 -2.32 -29.19
CA LYS A 28 -10.87 -1.28 -29.69
C LYS A 28 -12.05 -1.85 -30.49
N GLU A 29 -11.80 -2.91 -31.26
CA GLU A 29 -12.85 -3.62 -32.02
C GLU A 29 -13.78 -4.41 -31.10
N ILE A 30 -13.22 -5.17 -30.16
CA ILE A 30 -13.96 -6.01 -29.20
C ILE A 30 -14.97 -5.22 -28.36
N TYR A 31 -14.63 -3.97 -28.03
CA TYR A 31 -15.47 -3.10 -27.20
C TYR A 31 -16.19 -1.98 -27.97
N GLY A 32 -16.14 -1.97 -29.30
CA GLY A 32 -17.08 -1.21 -30.12
C GLY A 32 -16.95 0.32 -30.07
N ILE A 33 -15.74 0.87 -30.28
CA ILE A 33 -15.57 2.35 -30.33
C ILE A 33 -16.38 3.02 -31.45
N LYS A 34 -16.68 2.27 -32.52
CA LYS A 34 -17.37 2.81 -33.70
C LYS A 34 -18.83 3.16 -33.43
N ASP A 35 -19.41 2.67 -32.33
CA ASP A 35 -20.82 2.79 -32.01
C ASP A 35 -21.12 3.95 -31.03
N ILE A 36 -20.11 4.77 -30.71
CA ILE A 36 -20.24 5.88 -29.76
C ILE A 36 -20.86 7.10 -30.45
N ASP A 37 -21.84 7.72 -29.78
CA ASP A 37 -22.44 8.97 -30.23
C ASP A 37 -21.37 10.10 -30.35
N PRO A 38 -21.33 10.87 -31.46
CA PRO A 38 -20.34 11.93 -31.66
C PRO A 38 -20.32 13.00 -30.55
N LYS A 39 -21.48 13.35 -29.97
CA LYS A 39 -21.54 14.33 -28.86
C LYS A 39 -20.92 13.75 -27.59
N ARG A 40 -21.06 12.45 -27.37
CA ARG A 40 -20.37 11.74 -26.27
C ARG A 40 -18.86 11.74 -26.47
N MET A 41 -18.38 11.48 -27.68
CA MET A 41 -16.95 11.58 -28.00
C MET A 41 -16.41 13.00 -27.75
N GLU A 42 -17.13 14.03 -28.21
CA GLU A 42 -16.76 15.43 -28.01
C GLU A 42 -16.71 15.78 -26.52
N TYR A 43 -17.74 15.40 -25.74
CA TYR A 43 -17.78 15.61 -24.29
C TYR A 43 -16.58 14.96 -23.58
N LEU A 44 -16.30 13.69 -23.87
CA LEU A 44 -15.21 12.94 -23.24
C LEU A 44 -13.86 13.55 -23.60
N SER A 45 -13.65 13.88 -24.88
CA SER A 45 -12.43 14.54 -25.37
C SER A 45 -12.23 15.88 -24.66
N ASN A 46 -13.21 16.79 -24.70
CA ASN A 46 -13.10 18.11 -24.11
C ASN A 46 -12.84 18.04 -22.59
N THR A 47 -13.49 17.10 -21.90
CA THR A 47 -13.30 16.90 -20.47
C THR A 47 -11.86 16.44 -20.16
N ILE A 48 -11.35 15.44 -20.88
CA ILE A 48 -9.99 14.91 -20.69
C ILE A 48 -8.94 15.94 -21.13
N GLN A 49 -9.20 16.75 -22.17
CA GLN A 49 -8.28 17.83 -22.56
C GLN A 49 -8.25 18.96 -21.52
N LYS A 50 -9.36 19.24 -20.83
CA LYS A 50 -9.38 20.24 -19.76
C LYS A 50 -8.68 19.75 -18.48
N TYR A 51 -9.12 18.63 -17.91
CA TYR A 51 -8.63 18.18 -16.59
C TYR A 51 -7.47 17.17 -16.66
N GLY A 52 -7.25 16.54 -17.82
CA GLY A 52 -6.31 15.43 -18.01
C GLY A 52 -6.90 14.05 -17.77
N TYR A 53 -8.08 13.96 -17.18
CA TYR A 53 -8.79 12.73 -16.84
C TYR A 53 -10.29 12.99 -16.87
N LEU A 54 -11.09 11.94 -16.71
CA LEU A 54 -12.52 12.08 -16.49
C LEU A 54 -12.78 12.26 -14.97
N PRO A 55 -13.25 13.44 -14.48
CA PRO A 55 -13.47 13.67 -13.06
C PRO A 55 -14.74 12.95 -12.58
N TYR A 56 -14.71 11.62 -12.60
CA TYR A 56 -15.70 10.69 -12.06
C TYR A 56 -15.09 9.81 -10.97
N PRO A 57 -15.86 9.41 -9.95
CA PRO A 57 -15.49 8.28 -9.11
C PRO A 57 -15.56 7.00 -9.93
N HIS A 58 -14.92 5.94 -9.43
CA HIS A 58 -14.88 4.68 -10.17
C HIS A 58 -16.28 4.11 -10.46
N TYR A 59 -17.19 4.11 -9.48
CA TYR A 59 -18.55 3.56 -9.66
C TYR A 59 -19.31 4.27 -10.79
N LYS A 60 -19.27 5.62 -10.85
CA LYS A 60 -19.95 6.42 -11.87
C LYS A 60 -19.35 6.17 -13.25
N THR A 61 -18.05 5.89 -13.32
CA THR A 61 -17.39 5.51 -14.57
C THR A 61 -17.94 4.19 -15.10
N LEU A 62 -18.17 3.20 -14.22
CA LEU A 62 -18.78 1.91 -14.60
C LEU A 62 -20.26 2.04 -14.98
N GLU A 63 -20.99 2.95 -14.35
CA GLU A 63 -22.44 3.14 -14.57
C GLU A 63 -22.75 3.96 -15.81
N GLU A 64 -21.98 5.03 -16.08
CA GLU A 64 -22.32 6.00 -17.13
C GLU A 64 -21.60 5.77 -18.45
N LEU A 65 -20.49 5.02 -18.46
CA LEU A 65 -19.74 4.77 -19.69
C LEU A 65 -19.97 3.32 -20.16
N SER A 66 -20.33 3.20 -21.43
CA SER A 66 -20.18 1.94 -22.15
C SER A 66 -18.71 1.53 -22.25
N SER A 67 -18.45 0.23 -22.50
CA SER A 67 -17.09 -0.25 -22.73
C SER A 67 -16.39 0.49 -23.89
N GLY A 68 -17.12 0.85 -24.94
CA GLY A 68 -16.58 1.64 -26.06
C GLY A 68 -16.14 3.03 -25.61
N GLU A 69 -16.97 3.73 -24.83
CA GLU A 69 -16.63 5.03 -24.24
C GLU A 69 -15.42 4.95 -23.31
N ILE A 70 -15.27 3.87 -22.52
CA ILE A 70 -14.09 3.64 -21.68
C ILE A 70 -12.83 3.56 -22.54
N ILE A 71 -12.82 2.75 -23.62
CA ILE A 71 -11.64 2.65 -24.48
C ILE A 71 -11.38 3.98 -25.22
N PHE A 72 -12.42 4.67 -25.68
CA PHE A 72 -12.27 5.98 -26.33
C PHE A 72 -11.63 7.02 -25.39
N ALA A 73 -12.18 7.16 -24.18
CA ALA A 73 -11.65 8.05 -23.15
C ALA A 73 -10.20 7.67 -22.79
N PHE A 74 -9.89 6.38 -22.71
CA PHE A 74 -8.54 5.91 -22.50
C PHE A 74 -7.58 6.29 -23.65
N CYS A 75 -8.04 6.21 -24.91
CA CYS A 75 -7.28 6.69 -26.07
C CYS A 75 -6.96 8.18 -25.99
N GLU A 76 -7.93 9.02 -25.60
CA GLU A 76 -7.70 10.46 -25.41
C GLU A 76 -6.63 10.74 -24.34
N LYS A 77 -6.62 9.93 -23.28
CA LYS A 77 -5.60 10.01 -22.24
C LYS A 77 -4.21 9.64 -22.74
N LEU A 78 -4.10 8.57 -23.54
CA LEU A 78 -2.84 8.16 -24.19
C LEU A 78 -2.33 9.22 -25.18
N LYS A 79 -3.22 9.82 -25.98
CA LYS A 79 -2.88 10.92 -26.89
C LYS A 79 -2.33 12.11 -26.13
N ARG A 80 -2.97 12.50 -25.02
CA ARG A 80 -2.50 13.58 -24.14
C ARG A 80 -1.11 13.30 -23.55
N GLU A 81 -0.84 12.06 -23.14
CA GLU A 81 0.50 11.66 -22.66
C GLU A 81 1.54 11.55 -23.80
N GLY A 82 1.09 11.54 -25.06
CA GLY A 82 1.95 11.48 -26.25
C GLY A 82 2.48 10.08 -26.55
N THR A 83 1.85 9.04 -26.00
CA THR A 83 2.23 7.64 -26.19
C THR A 83 1.39 6.92 -27.25
N TYR A 84 0.41 7.60 -27.84
CA TYR A 84 -0.47 7.06 -28.88
C TYR A 84 -0.81 8.16 -29.90
N ASP A 85 -0.66 7.86 -31.19
CA ASP A 85 -0.86 8.85 -32.28
C ASP A 85 -2.27 8.83 -32.90
N GLY A 86 -3.14 7.93 -32.43
CA GLY A 86 -4.47 7.69 -33.01
C GLY A 86 -4.58 6.32 -33.67
N GLU A 87 -3.46 5.76 -34.12
CA GLU A 87 -3.40 4.45 -34.78
C GLU A 87 -2.59 3.44 -33.97
N LYS A 88 -1.41 3.85 -33.47
CA LYS A 88 -0.44 2.99 -32.79
C LYS A 88 0.23 3.70 -31.61
N PHE A 89 0.83 2.91 -30.73
CA PHE A 89 1.67 3.42 -29.67
C PHE A 89 3.00 3.92 -30.21
N VAL A 90 3.45 5.05 -29.67
CA VAL A 90 4.64 5.78 -30.11
C VAL A 90 5.44 6.30 -28.91
N ASN A 91 6.68 6.73 -29.14
CA ASN A 91 7.51 7.46 -28.16
C ASN A 91 7.86 6.68 -26.87
N PHE A 92 8.01 5.35 -26.93
CA PHE A 92 8.47 4.56 -25.79
C PHE A 92 9.36 3.38 -26.18
N THR A 93 10.31 3.06 -25.28
CA THR A 93 11.06 1.80 -25.24
C THR A 93 10.82 1.03 -23.94
N ASN A 94 10.40 1.75 -22.89
CA ASN A 94 9.85 1.22 -21.66
C ASN A 94 8.55 1.98 -21.38
N PRO A 95 7.43 1.29 -21.10
CA PRO A 95 6.14 1.95 -20.89
C PRO A 95 6.09 2.84 -19.65
N SER A 96 6.94 2.57 -18.64
CA SER A 96 7.01 3.32 -17.37
C SER A 96 7.07 4.83 -17.59
N ALA A 97 6.15 5.53 -16.91
CA ALA A 97 6.08 6.98 -16.94
C ALA A 97 7.41 7.65 -16.55
N LEU A 98 8.08 7.05 -15.56
CA LEU A 98 9.33 7.51 -14.99
C LEU A 98 10.50 7.32 -15.95
N SER A 99 10.53 6.18 -16.64
CA SER A 99 11.55 5.88 -17.63
C SER A 99 11.50 6.85 -18.82
N ARG A 100 10.32 7.04 -19.44
CA ARG A 100 10.24 7.97 -20.61
C ARG A 100 10.46 9.43 -20.21
N ARG A 101 10.10 9.82 -18.98
CA ARG A 101 10.42 11.15 -18.41
C ARG A 101 11.85 11.26 -17.88
N LYS A 102 12.69 10.21 -18.03
CA LYS A 102 14.10 10.15 -17.64
C LYS A 102 14.34 10.46 -16.16
N VAL A 103 13.39 10.10 -15.28
CA VAL A 103 13.51 10.29 -13.83
C VAL A 103 14.71 9.49 -13.31
N LYS A 104 15.52 10.08 -12.42
CA LYS A 104 16.81 9.51 -11.98
C LYS A 104 16.82 9.02 -10.53
N HIS A 105 15.76 9.26 -9.77
CA HIS A 105 15.68 8.92 -8.36
C HIS A 105 14.21 8.85 -7.91
N SER A 106 13.95 8.22 -6.77
CA SER A 106 12.61 8.01 -6.19
C SER A 106 11.89 9.27 -5.67
N ASN A 107 12.50 10.47 -5.69
CA ASN A 107 11.86 11.68 -5.14
C ASN A 107 10.57 12.11 -5.88
N TRP A 108 10.26 11.53 -7.04
CA TRP A 108 8.97 11.71 -7.71
C TRP A 108 7.79 11.24 -6.84
N PHE A 109 8.03 10.27 -5.97
CA PHE A 109 7.04 9.62 -5.11
C PHE A 109 6.79 10.37 -3.78
N LYS A 110 7.61 11.39 -3.50
CA LYS A 110 7.73 12.10 -2.21
C LYS A 110 7.24 13.55 -2.32
N LYS A 111 6.09 13.76 -2.97
CA LYS A 111 5.60 15.09 -3.35
C LYS A 111 4.24 15.38 -2.74
N GLU A 112 4.09 16.59 -2.18
CA GLU A 112 2.77 17.15 -1.89
C GLU A 112 1.96 17.24 -3.19
N GLY A 113 0.68 16.94 -3.12
CA GLY A 113 -0.20 16.84 -4.29
C GLY A 113 -0.09 15.52 -5.08
N HIS A 114 0.97 14.73 -4.90
CA HIS A 114 1.04 13.40 -5.51
C HIS A 114 0.15 12.40 -4.75
N ASN A 115 -0.64 11.66 -5.50
CA ASN A 115 -1.57 10.67 -4.99
C ASN A 115 -1.09 9.25 -5.26
N ILE A 116 -1.45 8.37 -4.35
CA ILE A 116 -1.29 6.93 -4.45
C ILE A 116 -2.68 6.35 -4.19
N LYS A 117 -3.25 5.67 -5.18
CA LYS A 117 -4.54 4.99 -5.05
C LYS A 117 -4.29 3.50 -4.88
N LEU A 118 -4.65 2.96 -3.72
CA LEU A 118 -4.64 1.53 -3.44
C LEU A 118 -5.84 0.87 -4.13
N ILE A 119 -5.57 -0.09 -5.01
CA ILE A 119 -6.59 -0.80 -5.77
C ILE A 119 -6.42 -2.31 -5.67
N SER A 120 -7.55 -3.00 -5.61
CA SER A 120 -7.68 -4.44 -5.89
C SER A 120 -8.23 -4.62 -7.29
N LEU A 121 -7.53 -5.36 -8.17
CA LEU A 121 -8.07 -5.68 -9.50
C LEU A 121 -9.42 -6.40 -9.40
N ALA A 122 -9.58 -7.29 -8.42
CA ALA A 122 -10.85 -7.96 -8.16
C ALA A 122 -11.92 -6.97 -7.68
N GLY A 123 -11.52 -5.92 -6.96
CA GLY A 123 -12.40 -4.90 -6.42
C GLY A 123 -13.02 -3.99 -7.48
N LEU A 124 -12.37 -3.82 -8.64
CA LEU A 124 -12.74 -2.81 -9.65
C LEU A 124 -14.04 -3.08 -10.40
N GLY A 125 -14.67 -4.25 -10.30
CA GLY A 125 -15.95 -4.49 -10.96
C GLY A 125 -17.14 -3.82 -10.28
N SER A 126 -18.32 -4.06 -10.85
CA SER A 126 -19.63 -3.60 -10.34
C SER A 126 -20.44 -4.72 -9.65
N ASP A 127 -20.25 -5.98 -10.02
CA ASP A 127 -20.96 -7.12 -9.41
C ASP A 127 -20.27 -7.54 -8.09
N PRO A 128 -20.91 -7.38 -6.93
CA PRO A 128 -20.29 -7.63 -5.63
C PRO A 128 -19.95 -9.11 -5.39
N ASN A 129 -20.38 -10.03 -6.26
CA ASN A 129 -20.10 -11.47 -6.18
C ASN A 129 -19.08 -11.95 -7.22
N ARG A 130 -18.56 -11.06 -8.05
CA ARG A 130 -17.56 -11.39 -9.09
C ARG A 130 -16.37 -10.44 -9.00
N ALA A 131 -15.20 -10.94 -9.38
CA ALA A 131 -14.04 -10.09 -9.56
C ALA A 131 -14.22 -9.16 -10.76
N GLY A 132 -13.70 -7.94 -10.63
CA GLY A 132 -13.54 -7.00 -11.75
C GLY A 132 -12.71 -7.59 -12.88
N LYS A 133 -13.05 -7.21 -14.11
CA LYS A 133 -12.47 -7.68 -15.36
C LYS A 133 -11.69 -6.58 -16.06
N PHE A 134 -11.03 -6.92 -17.17
CA PHE A 134 -10.06 -6.07 -17.83
C PHE A 134 -10.59 -4.66 -18.17
N ILE A 135 -11.83 -4.56 -18.64
CA ILE A 135 -12.44 -3.26 -18.97
C ILE A 135 -12.69 -2.39 -17.73
N ASP A 136 -13.02 -3.01 -16.59
CA ASP A 136 -13.21 -2.32 -15.32
C ASP A 136 -11.88 -1.73 -14.83
N TRP A 137 -10.76 -2.42 -15.11
CA TRP A 137 -9.43 -1.92 -14.77
C TRP A 137 -9.08 -0.68 -15.61
N LEU A 138 -9.44 -0.65 -16.89
CA LEU A 138 -9.25 0.53 -17.74
C LEU A 138 -10.17 1.70 -17.35
N ALA A 139 -11.40 1.42 -16.91
CA ALA A 139 -12.29 2.45 -16.36
C ALA A 139 -11.65 3.17 -15.17
N GLN A 140 -10.93 2.45 -14.31
CA GLN A 140 -10.16 3.06 -13.23
C GLN A 140 -9.09 4.01 -13.78
N VAL A 141 -8.36 3.62 -14.83
CA VAL A 141 -7.31 4.48 -15.39
C VAL A 141 -7.90 5.75 -16.01
N VAL A 142 -9.06 5.68 -16.66
CA VAL A 142 -9.73 6.85 -17.24
C VAL A 142 -10.05 7.93 -16.19
N SER A 143 -10.43 7.52 -14.98
CA SER A 143 -10.82 8.42 -13.88
C SER A 143 -9.67 8.90 -12.99
N LEU A 144 -8.46 8.36 -13.12
CA LEU A 144 -7.32 8.76 -12.28
C LEU A 144 -6.74 10.11 -12.68
N ASP A 145 -6.43 10.94 -11.68
CA ASP A 145 -5.82 12.25 -11.88
C ASP A 145 -4.42 12.16 -12.51
N CYS A 146 -4.06 13.18 -13.29
CA CYS A 146 -2.82 13.24 -14.06
C CYS A 146 -1.73 14.10 -13.41
N GLY A 147 -1.90 14.45 -12.14
CA GLY A 147 -0.98 15.35 -11.44
C GLY A 147 -0.85 16.70 -12.15
N ASN A 148 0.35 17.28 -12.10
CA ASN A 148 0.66 18.55 -12.76
C ASN A 148 2.13 18.58 -13.19
N LYS A 149 2.36 18.69 -14.51
CA LYS A 149 3.70 18.64 -15.10
C LYS A 149 4.55 19.85 -14.73
N GLU A 150 3.97 21.04 -14.63
CA GLU A 150 4.66 22.30 -14.31
C GLU A 150 5.19 22.30 -12.87
N LEU A 151 4.43 21.69 -11.96
CA LEU A 151 4.81 21.52 -10.55
C LEU A 151 5.59 20.23 -10.29
N ASN A 152 5.89 19.46 -11.33
CA ASN A 152 6.58 18.17 -11.25
C ASN A 152 5.88 17.18 -10.31
N ILE A 153 4.55 17.16 -10.37
CA ILE A 153 3.67 16.19 -9.70
C ILE A 153 3.29 15.13 -10.72
N MET A 154 3.70 13.88 -10.48
CA MET A 154 3.34 12.76 -11.35
C MET A 154 1.83 12.46 -11.26
N PRO A 155 1.21 11.93 -12.34
CA PRO A 155 -0.08 11.26 -12.28
C PRO A 155 -0.19 10.30 -11.09
N ALA A 156 -1.41 10.10 -10.59
CA ALA A 156 -1.65 9.23 -9.46
C ALA A 156 -0.97 7.86 -9.64
N THR A 157 -0.24 7.41 -8.63
CA THR A 157 0.36 6.08 -8.63
C THR A 157 -0.71 5.04 -8.36
N LEU A 158 -0.75 4.01 -9.20
CA LEU A 158 -1.52 2.81 -8.92
C LEU A 158 -0.74 1.94 -7.94
N TYR A 159 -1.28 1.76 -6.74
CA TYR A 159 -0.79 0.79 -5.79
C TYR A 159 -1.64 -0.47 -5.89
N LEU A 160 -1.08 -1.49 -6.55
CA LEU A 160 -1.71 -2.79 -6.70
C LEU A 160 -1.42 -3.65 -5.46
N ILE A 161 -2.48 -4.06 -4.79
CA ILE A 161 -2.39 -5.15 -3.81
C ILE A 161 -2.21 -6.50 -4.53
N PRO A 162 -1.85 -7.58 -3.82
CA PRO A 162 -1.54 -8.85 -4.47
C PRO A 162 -2.72 -9.42 -5.25
N PHE A 163 -2.50 -9.78 -6.51
CA PHE A 163 -3.51 -10.40 -7.39
C PHE A 163 -3.36 -11.92 -7.47
N HIS A 164 -2.67 -12.51 -6.49
CA HIS A 164 -2.41 -13.93 -6.38
C HIS A 164 -3.62 -14.68 -5.83
N PRO A 165 -3.83 -15.96 -6.22
CA PRO A 165 -4.87 -16.79 -5.62
C PRO A 165 -4.59 -17.02 -4.13
N ARG A 166 -5.65 -17.08 -3.33
CA ARG A 166 -5.57 -17.09 -1.86
C ARG A 166 -6.25 -18.29 -1.24
N GLU A 167 -5.84 -18.62 -0.02
CA GLU A 167 -6.47 -19.67 0.78
C GLU A 167 -7.28 -19.07 1.94
N PHE A 168 -8.38 -19.74 2.29
CA PHE A 168 -9.26 -19.39 3.43
C PHE A 168 -9.82 -17.96 3.39
N GLU A 169 -10.00 -17.40 2.19
CA GLU A 169 -10.41 -16.01 2.00
C GLU A 169 -9.51 -15.00 2.75
N CYS A 170 -8.24 -15.37 3.01
CA CYS A 170 -7.32 -14.55 3.77
C CYS A 170 -6.39 -13.76 2.84
N ALA A 171 -6.38 -12.44 3.02
CA ALA A 171 -5.57 -11.50 2.27
C ALA A 171 -4.10 -11.89 2.13
N TYR A 172 -3.57 -12.45 3.21
CA TYR A 172 -2.16 -12.64 3.39
C TYR A 172 -1.72 -14.11 3.19
N LEU A 173 -2.59 -14.97 2.64
CA LEU A 173 -2.28 -16.38 2.37
C LEU A 173 -2.22 -16.69 0.88
N PRO A 174 -1.14 -16.27 0.18
CA PRO A 174 -0.97 -16.61 -1.21
C PRO A 174 -0.76 -18.11 -1.37
N LYS A 175 -1.58 -18.73 -2.23
CA LYS A 175 -1.44 -20.13 -2.65
C LYS A 175 -0.26 -20.33 -3.60
N SER A 176 -0.01 -19.32 -4.43
CA SER A 176 1.05 -19.28 -5.45
C SER A 176 1.43 -17.85 -5.78
N SER A 177 2.50 -17.66 -6.55
CA SER A 177 2.88 -16.35 -7.10
C SER A 177 2.21 -16.02 -8.45
N ASP A 178 1.35 -16.91 -8.95
CA ASP A 178 0.58 -16.73 -10.18
C ASP A 178 -0.57 -15.71 -10.02
N VAL A 179 -1.22 -15.32 -11.11
CA VAL A 179 -2.44 -14.49 -11.08
C VAL A 179 -3.66 -15.36 -10.78
N SER A 180 -4.57 -14.87 -9.91
CA SER A 180 -5.81 -15.58 -9.62
C SER A 180 -6.65 -15.77 -10.88
N LYS A 181 -7.16 -16.99 -11.09
CA LYS A 181 -8.07 -17.30 -12.21
C LYS A 181 -9.36 -16.51 -12.15
N ASN A 182 -9.77 -16.05 -10.95
CA ASN A 182 -10.96 -15.22 -10.79
C ASN A 182 -10.84 -13.89 -11.54
N LEU A 183 -9.61 -13.40 -11.77
CA LEU A 183 -9.34 -12.16 -12.50
C LEU A 183 -9.38 -12.32 -14.01
N GLU A 184 -9.40 -13.55 -14.55
CA GLU A 184 -9.38 -13.76 -15.99
C GLU A 184 -10.65 -13.21 -16.65
N ASP A 185 -10.48 -12.36 -17.66
CA ASP A 185 -11.55 -11.98 -18.57
C ASP A 185 -11.60 -12.99 -19.73
N GLU A 186 -12.64 -13.83 -19.74
CA GLU A 186 -12.84 -14.86 -20.76
C GLU A 186 -12.95 -14.29 -22.17
N LYS A 187 -13.51 -13.08 -22.33
CA LYS A 187 -13.63 -12.41 -23.63
C LYS A 187 -12.23 -12.06 -24.14
N ILE A 188 -11.39 -11.50 -23.28
CA ILE A 188 -10.00 -11.18 -23.63
C ILE A 188 -9.19 -12.45 -23.90
N ALA A 189 -9.32 -13.47 -23.06
CA ALA A 189 -8.64 -14.75 -23.27
C ALA A 189 -9.01 -15.36 -24.63
N LYS A 190 -10.30 -15.38 -24.98
CA LYS A 190 -10.81 -15.94 -26.23
C LYS A 190 -10.37 -15.16 -27.48
N PHE A 191 -10.47 -13.84 -27.46
CA PHE A 191 -10.26 -13.01 -28.67
C PHE A 191 -8.83 -12.50 -28.83
N LEU A 192 -8.08 -12.31 -27.74
CA LEU A 192 -6.70 -11.83 -27.75
C LEU A 192 -5.68 -12.94 -27.47
N GLY A 193 -6.11 -14.10 -26.97
CA GLY A 193 -5.24 -15.20 -26.59
C GLY A 193 -4.40 -14.92 -25.34
N LEU A 194 -4.81 -13.95 -24.51
CA LEU A 194 -4.07 -13.53 -23.32
C LEU A 194 -4.59 -14.26 -22.09
N SER A 195 -3.71 -15.01 -21.43
CA SER A 195 -3.95 -15.60 -20.09
C SER A 195 -4.19 -14.52 -19.03
N ALA A 196 -4.78 -14.86 -17.89
CA ALA A 196 -4.94 -13.94 -16.75
C ALA A 196 -3.66 -13.14 -16.42
N LYS A 197 -2.50 -13.81 -16.44
CA LYS A 197 -1.20 -13.19 -16.20
C LYS A 197 -0.82 -12.17 -17.27
N GLU A 198 -1.03 -12.51 -18.53
CA GLU A 198 -0.77 -11.59 -19.65
C GLU A 198 -1.75 -10.42 -19.67
N GLN A 199 -2.99 -10.62 -19.24
CA GLN A 199 -3.98 -9.55 -19.06
C GLN A 199 -3.50 -8.55 -17.99
N VAL A 200 -3.02 -9.01 -16.83
CA VAL A 200 -2.46 -8.12 -15.80
C VAL A 200 -1.23 -7.36 -16.31
N LYS A 201 -0.31 -8.04 -17.01
CA LYS A 201 0.86 -7.39 -17.64
C LYS A 201 0.45 -6.35 -18.68
N PHE A 202 -0.56 -6.66 -19.48
CA PHE A 202 -1.08 -5.75 -20.49
C PHE A 202 -1.73 -4.52 -19.83
N PHE A 203 -2.53 -4.72 -18.79
CA PHE A 203 -3.11 -3.63 -18.01
C PHE A 203 -2.04 -2.71 -17.40
N ILE A 204 -1.04 -3.26 -16.72
CA ILE A 204 0.05 -2.46 -16.12
C ILE A 204 0.77 -1.64 -17.19
N THR A 205 1.07 -2.27 -18.33
CA THR A 205 1.69 -1.58 -19.47
C THR A 205 0.83 -0.42 -19.97
N LEU A 206 -0.47 -0.64 -20.15
CA LEU A 206 -1.41 0.39 -20.60
C LEU A 206 -1.53 1.54 -19.59
N ALA A 207 -1.61 1.24 -18.29
CA ALA A 207 -1.64 2.26 -17.24
C ALA A 207 -0.38 3.13 -17.23
N GLN A 208 0.80 2.51 -17.39
CA GLN A 208 2.07 3.23 -17.50
C GLN A 208 2.17 4.09 -18.76
N LEU A 209 1.68 3.58 -19.90
CA LEU A 209 1.60 4.36 -21.15
C LEU A 209 0.63 5.55 -21.01
N ALA A 210 -0.42 5.44 -20.19
CA ALA A 210 -1.30 6.55 -19.82
C ALA A 210 -0.71 7.49 -18.76
N GLY A 211 0.55 7.27 -18.35
CA GLY A 211 1.31 8.17 -17.47
C GLY A 211 1.34 7.78 -16.00
N HIS A 212 0.67 6.70 -15.59
CA HIS A 212 0.57 6.29 -14.19
C HIS A 212 1.71 5.36 -13.78
N PRO A 213 2.53 5.74 -12.78
CA PRO A 213 3.43 4.79 -12.14
C PRO A 213 2.64 3.66 -11.48
N VAL A 214 3.20 2.45 -11.47
CA VAL A 214 2.56 1.28 -10.83
C VAL A 214 3.50 0.67 -9.81
N ILE A 215 3.04 0.57 -8.55
CA ILE A 215 3.77 -0.12 -7.48
C ILE A 215 2.99 -1.35 -7.03
N TYR A 216 3.70 -2.32 -6.45
CA TYR A 216 3.14 -3.60 -6.03
C TYR A 216 3.46 -3.92 -4.58
N ASP A 217 2.50 -4.56 -3.91
CA ASP A 217 2.68 -5.08 -2.55
C ASP A 217 3.51 -6.39 -2.57
N ILE A 218 4.56 -6.47 -1.76
CA ILE A 218 5.38 -7.66 -1.61
C ILE A 218 5.49 -8.08 -0.15
N LEU A 219 5.51 -9.40 0.08
CA LEU A 219 5.61 -9.99 1.41
C LEU A 219 6.95 -10.71 1.57
N PRO A 220 7.66 -10.52 2.70
CA PRO A 220 8.82 -11.33 3.07
C PRO A 220 8.44 -12.68 3.71
N GLN A 221 7.20 -13.11 3.52
CA GLN A 221 6.65 -14.40 3.89
C GLN A 221 5.59 -14.85 2.88
N THR A 222 5.14 -16.09 2.97
CA THR A 222 4.14 -16.68 2.07
C THR A 222 3.23 -17.65 2.83
N GLY A 223 2.13 -18.09 2.21
CA GLY A 223 1.29 -19.16 2.78
C GLY A 223 2.08 -20.44 3.07
N ARG A 224 1.68 -21.16 4.14
CA ARG A 224 2.23 -22.48 4.44
C ARG A 224 1.98 -23.42 3.26
N PHE A 225 3.02 -24.10 2.78
CA PHE A 225 2.96 -24.96 1.60
C PHE A 225 2.52 -24.27 0.29
N SER A 226 2.70 -22.95 0.16
CA SER A 226 2.51 -22.30 -1.13
C SER A 226 3.38 -22.93 -2.21
N LYS A 227 2.97 -22.80 -3.48
CA LYS A 227 3.69 -23.41 -4.59
C LYS A 227 5.18 -22.99 -4.67
N ILE A 228 5.52 -21.75 -4.29
CA ILE A 228 6.92 -21.30 -4.24
C ILE A 228 7.73 -22.10 -3.20
N ILE A 229 7.14 -22.42 -2.05
CA ILE A 229 7.79 -23.24 -1.01
C ILE A 229 7.88 -24.70 -1.45
N LEU A 230 6.86 -25.25 -2.11
CA LEU A 230 6.92 -26.63 -2.59
C LEU A 230 7.92 -26.79 -3.76
N THR A 231 8.12 -25.74 -4.56
CA THR A 231 9.12 -25.72 -5.62
C THR A 231 10.54 -25.53 -5.05
N HIS A 232 10.67 -24.73 -3.99
CA HIS A 232 11.95 -24.45 -3.34
C HIS A 232 11.89 -24.72 -1.82
N PRO A 233 11.80 -25.98 -1.37
CA PRO A 233 11.52 -26.27 0.04
C PRO A 233 12.61 -25.77 1.01
N TYR A 234 13.84 -25.56 0.52
CA TYR A 234 14.93 -24.97 1.29
C TYR A 234 14.69 -23.50 1.70
N CYS A 235 13.69 -22.84 1.12
CA CYS A 235 13.31 -21.46 1.43
C CYS A 235 12.54 -21.32 2.74
N ALA A 236 11.99 -22.40 3.30
CA ALA A 236 11.29 -22.40 4.59
C ALA A 236 12.00 -23.30 5.61
N ARG A 237 11.75 -23.05 6.91
CA ARG A 237 12.09 -24.00 7.96
C ARG A 237 11.00 -25.05 8.09
N TRP A 238 11.39 -26.31 8.19
CA TRP A 238 10.50 -27.45 8.35
C TRP A 238 10.52 -28.01 9.77
N ILE A 239 9.45 -28.64 10.18
CA ILE A 239 9.29 -29.27 11.49
C ILE A 239 8.62 -30.63 11.33
N ASP A 240 9.12 -31.62 12.06
CA ASP A 240 8.48 -32.94 12.17
C ASP A 240 7.66 -33.00 13.46
N VAL A 241 6.37 -32.71 13.35
CA VAL A 241 5.48 -32.62 14.52
C VAL A 241 5.23 -33.98 15.15
N LYS A 242 5.31 -35.08 14.38
CA LYS A 242 5.17 -36.45 14.93
C LYS A 242 6.36 -36.81 15.80
N SER A 243 7.56 -36.49 15.35
CA SER A 243 8.78 -36.67 16.12
C SER A 243 8.77 -35.85 17.41
N LEU A 244 8.33 -34.59 17.35
CA LEU A 244 8.23 -33.72 18.53
C LEU A 244 7.16 -34.20 19.51
N ASP A 245 5.98 -34.55 19.02
CA ASP A 245 4.88 -35.05 19.85
C ASP A 245 5.27 -36.33 20.61
N SER A 246 5.98 -37.24 19.95
CA SER A 246 6.51 -38.44 20.60
C SER A 246 7.55 -38.12 21.68
N GLN A 247 8.48 -37.19 21.42
CA GLN A 247 9.48 -36.76 22.40
C GLN A 247 8.84 -36.09 23.62
N ILE A 248 7.85 -35.21 23.40
CA ILE A 248 7.11 -34.52 24.46
C ILE A 248 6.38 -35.54 25.33
N LYS A 249 5.60 -36.46 24.75
CA LYS A 249 4.88 -37.49 25.50
C LYS A 249 5.79 -38.37 26.35
N ASN A 250 6.95 -38.75 25.83
CA ASN A 250 7.93 -39.53 26.57
C ASN A 250 8.52 -38.74 27.75
N PHE A 251 8.81 -37.46 27.56
CA PHE A 251 9.32 -36.59 28.61
C PHE A 251 8.27 -36.31 29.70
N GLU A 252 7.02 -36.02 29.31
CA GLU A 252 5.90 -35.87 30.25
C GLU A 252 5.71 -37.12 31.12
N LYS A 253 5.82 -38.32 30.52
CA LYS A 253 5.75 -39.59 31.25
C LYS A 253 6.87 -39.72 32.29
N ALA A 254 8.09 -39.30 31.94
CA ALA A 254 9.24 -39.32 32.84
C ALA A 254 9.07 -38.32 34.00
N LEU A 255 8.62 -37.10 33.73
CA LEU A 255 8.36 -36.09 34.77
C LEU A 255 7.28 -36.55 35.76
N LYS A 256 6.18 -37.14 35.25
CA LYS A 256 5.10 -37.69 36.09
C LYS A 256 5.58 -38.84 36.97
N ALA A 257 6.42 -39.73 36.43
CA ALA A 257 6.97 -40.84 37.20
C ALA A 257 7.89 -40.38 38.36
N ASN A 258 8.53 -39.20 38.22
CA ASN A 258 9.48 -38.66 39.18
C ASN A 258 8.87 -37.67 40.19
N ASN A 259 7.54 -37.42 40.16
CA ASN A 259 6.85 -36.44 41.02
C ASN A 259 7.52 -35.06 41.04
N THR A 260 7.97 -34.57 39.88
CA THR A 260 8.71 -33.31 39.76
C THR A 260 7.84 -32.11 40.15
N LYS A 261 8.30 -31.29 41.11
CA LYS A 261 7.57 -30.09 41.59
C LYS A 261 7.51 -28.96 40.55
N THR A 262 8.43 -28.95 39.60
CA THR A 262 8.60 -27.96 38.52
C THR A 262 8.07 -28.47 37.17
N TYR A 263 7.11 -29.41 37.19
CA TYR A 263 6.61 -30.12 36.00
C TYR A 263 6.34 -29.22 34.78
N ASP A 264 5.61 -28.13 34.97
CA ASP A 264 5.21 -27.24 33.86
C ASP A 264 6.39 -26.45 33.29
N ASP A 265 7.31 -26.00 34.14
CA ASP A 265 8.51 -25.26 33.72
C ASP A 265 9.49 -26.17 32.99
N ASP A 266 9.74 -27.38 33.51
CA ASP A 266 10.62 -28.36 32.86
C ASP A 266 10.06 -28.78 31.49
N LEU A 267 8.74 -28.97 31.40
CA LEU A 267 8.08 -29.30 30.14
C LEU A 267 8.18 -28.14 29.13
N LYS A 268 7.98 -26.89 29.58
CA LYS A 268 8.15 -25.69 28.76
C LYS A 268 9.58 -25.61 28.21
N GLU A 269 10.59 -25.71 29.08
CA GLU A 269 12.00 -25.66 28.67
C GLU A 269 12.37 -26.78 27.70
N PHE A 270 11.86 -28.00 27.95
CA PHE A 270 12.08 -29.12 27.04
C PHE A 270 11.47 -28.87 25.65
N LYS A 271 10.21 -28.39 25.58
CA LYS A 271 9.54 -28.03 24.32
C LYS A 271 10.33 -26.96 23.54
N ILE A 272 10.85 -25.95 24.25
CA ILE A 272 11.72 -24.93 23.67
C ILE A 272 12.96 -25.59 23.07
N LEU A 273 13.70 -26.39 23.86
CA LEU A 273 14.94 -27.03 23.45
C LEU A 273 14.77 -27.87 22.18
N ILE A 274 13.77 -28.76 22.14
CA ILE A 274 13.56 -29.66 21.00
C ILE A 274 13.08 -28.91 19.74
N SER A 275 12.29 -27.84 19.90
CA SER A 275 11.83 -27.00 18.79
C SER A 275 13.01 -26.24 18.16
N TYR A 276 13.90 -25.69 18.98
CA TYR A 276 15.14 -25.06 18.52
C TYR A 276 16.05 -26.05 17.80
N LYS A 277 16.28 -27.24 18.37
CA LYS A 277 17.06 -28.30 17.71
C LYS A 277 16.48 -28.67 16.34
N MET A 278 15.15 -28.73 16.22
CA MET A 278 14.50 -28.98 14.94
C MET A 278 14.82 -27.89 13.91
N SER A 279 14.97 -26.64 14.36
CA SER A 279 15.27 -25.49 13.50
C SER A 279 16.72 -25.43 13.00
N PHE A 280 17.67 -26.14 13.60
CA PHE A 280 19.09 -26.02 13.27
C PHE A 280 19.40 -26.49 11.85
N LYS A 281 20.39 -25.85 11.21
CA LYS A 281 20.73 -26.11 9.80
C LYS A 281 20.87 -27.60 9.48
N ASP A 282 21.62 -28.33 10.29
CA ASP A 282 21.95 -29.73 10.00
C ASP A 282 20.68 -30.61 10.08
N LYS A 283 19.75 -30.30 11.00
CA LYS A 283 18.44 -30.96 11.07
C LYS A 283 17.52 -30.54 9.92
N GLN A 284 17.57 -29.28 9.51
CA GLN A 284 16.86 -28.79 8.33
C GLN A 284 17.31 -29.49 7.04
N GLU A 285 18.60 -29.77 6.88
CA GLU A 285 19.13 -30.53 5.73
C GLU A 285 18.61 -31.97 5.69
N GLU A 286 18.41 -32.62 6.84
CA GLU A 286 17.78 -33.94 6.94
C GLU A 286 16.29 -33.89 6.56
N LEU A 287 15.54 -32.95 7.14
CA LEU A 287 14.11 -32.78 6.87
C LEU A 287 13.87 -32.40 5.40
N LEU A 288 14.72 -31.55 4.83
CA LEU A 288 14.62 -31.11 3.44
C LEU A 288 14.66 -32.30 2.47
N LYS A 289 15.57 -33.26 2.67
CA LYS A 289 15.63 -34.48 1.84
C LYS A 289 14.32 -35.27 1.89
N ARG A 290 13.73 -35.41 3.08
CA ARG A 290 12.43 -36.10 3.25
C ARG A 290 11.31 -35.35 2.53
N VAL A 291 11.26 -34.03 2.70
CA VAL A 291 10.26 -33.16 2.07
C VAL A 291 10.38 -33.21 0.55
N GLU A 292 11.57 -33.02 -0.01
CA GLU A 292 11.81 -33.05 -1.46
C GLU A 292 11.42 -34.41 -2.06
N ASN A 293 11.77 -35.52 -1.40
CA ASN A 293 11.39 -36.87 -1.84
C ASN A 293 9.86 -37.08 -1.85
N ILE A 294 9.14 -36.57 -0.84
CA ILE A 294 7.68 -36.67 -0.78
C ILE A 294 7.04 -35.84 -1.89
N ILE A 295 7.53 -34.60 -2.09
CA ILE A 295 7.05 -33.71 -3.15
C ILE A 295 7.26 -34.36 -4.51
N GLU A 296 8.47 -34.81 -4.83
CA GLU A 296 8.80 -35.44 -6.10
C GLU A 296 7.97 -36.70 -6.35
N ARG A 297 7.89 -37.61 -5.36
CA ARG A 297 7.10 -38.85 -5.47
C ARG A 297 5.61 -38.56 -5.70
N THR A 298 5.05 -37.59 -4.98
CA THR A 298 3.61 -37.29 -5.05
C THR A 298 3.27 -36.53 -6.33
N ASN A 299 4.10 -35.55 -6.69
CA ASN A 299 3.95 -34.76 -7.91
C ASN A 299 4.26 -35.58 -9.18
N GLY A 300 5.05 -36.64 -9.06
CA GLY A 300 5.50 -37.51 -10.16
C GLY A 300 6.81 -37.06 -10.82
N LYS A 301 7.29 -35.86 -10.50
CA LYS A 301 8.58 -35.31 -10.92
C LYS A 301 9.06 -34.23 -9.96
N LYS A 302 10.36 -34.00 -9.91
CA LYS A 302 10.95 -32.85 -9.19
C LYS A 302 10.51 -31.53 -9.84
N PRO A 303 9.81 -30.64 -9.12
CA PRO A 303 9.40 -29.35 -9.65
C PRO A 303 10.59 -28.40 -9.81
N LYS A 304 10.60 -27.62 -10.90
CA LYS A 304 11.59 -26.57 -11.16
C LYS A 304 10.98 -25.16 -11.11
N CYS A 305 9.69 -25.05 -11.37
CA CYS A 305 8.88 -23.84 -11.23
C CYS A 305 7.51 -24.17 -10.59
N GLU A 306 6.75 -23.14 -10.21
CA GLU A 306 5.42 -23.32 -9.61
C GLU A 306 4.41 -24.03 -10.54
N ASP A 307 4.56 -23.88 -11.86
CA ASP A 307 3.71 -24.55 -12.86
C ASP A 307 3.89 -26.07 -12.88
N ASP A 308 5.06 -26.56 -12.43
CA ASP A 308 5.30 -28.00 -12.29
C ASP A 308 4.50 -28.62 -11.13
N ILE A 309 3.96 -27.81 -10.21
CA ILE A 309 3.13 -28.25 -9.08
C ILE A 309 1.67 -28.42 -9.55
N VAL A 310 1.36 -29.62 -10.08
CA VAL A 310 0.03 -29.97 -10.59
C VAL A 310 -0.82 -30.72 -9.56
N LYS A 311 -0.19 -31.31 -8.54
CA LYS A 311 -0.85 -32.10 -7.48
C LYS A 311 -0.74 -31.42 -6.11
N HIS A 312 -1.01 -30.12 -6.06
CA HIS A 312 -0.77 -29.27 -4.88
C HIS A 312 -1.40 -29.84 -3.60
N ASP A 313 -2.71 -30.11 -3.62
CA ASP A 313 -3.43 -30.59 -2.43
C ASP A 313 -2.98 -32.01 -2.00
N GLU A 314 -2.60 -32.88 -2.94
CA GLU A 314 -2.08 -34.22 -2.65
C GLU A 314 -0.71 -34.15 -1.97
N ILE A 315 0.17 -33.26 -2.43
CA ILE A 315 1.49 -33.01 -1.83
C ILE A 315 1.33 -32.55 -0.38
N ILE A 316 0.43 -31.58 -0.14
CA ILE A 316 0.15 -31.08 1.22
C ILE A 316 -0.32 -32.24 2.12
N LYS A 317 -1.30 -33.03 1.67
CA LYS A 317 -1.80 -34.19 2.42
C LYS A 317 -0.70 -35.20 2.71
N ALA A 318 0.19 -35.47 1.75
CA ALA A 318 1.31 -36.39 1.92
C ALA A 318 2.34 -35.89 2.96
N LEU A 319 2.67 -34.59 2.92
CA LEU A 319 3.58 -33.97 3.90
C LEU A 319 2.99 -33.99 5.31
N ILE A 320 1.73 -33.58 5.46
CA ILE A 320 1.02 -33.58 6.74
C ILE A 320 0.92 -35.00 7.30
N LYS A 321 0.62 -36.00 6.45
CA LYS A 321 0.59 -37.42 6.84
C LYS A 321 1.93 -37.89 7.41
N GLU A 322 3.05 -37.38 6.91
CA GLU A 322 4.40 -37.68 7.44
C GLU A 322 4.80 -36.78 8.62
N GLY A 323 3.91 -35.90 9.09
CA GLY A 323 4.17 -34.98 10.19
C GLY A 323 5.00 -33.75 9.80
N LEU A 324 5.18 -33.49 8.50
CA LEU A 324 6.05 -32.42 8.00
C LEU A 324 5.24 -31.14 7.76
N TRP A 325 5.62 -30.09 8.49
CA TRP A 325 5.03 -28.76 8.38
C TRP A 325 6.11 -27.71 8.22
N THR A 326 5.79 -26.55 7.64
CA THR A 326 6.67 -25.38 7.74
C THR A 326 6.47 -24.68 9.08
N MET A 327 7.54 -24.18 9.69
CA MET A 327 7.44 -23.33 10.88
C MET A 327 6.61 -22.07 10.57
N PRO A 328 5.69 -21.66 11.46
CA PRO A 328 4.86 -20.49 11.22
C PRO A 328 5.65 -19.18 11.35
N GLY A 329 5.02 -18.05 11.04
CA GLY A 329 5.52 -16.74 11.46
C GLY A 329 5.52 -16.61 12.99
N GLY A 330 6.39 -15.76 13.53
CA GLY A 330 6.41 -15.44 14.96
C GLY A 330 5.38 -14.37 15.34
N ALA A 331 4.87 -14.42 16.57
CA ALA A 331 4.03 -13.36 17.15
C ALA A 331 4.70 -11.98 17.10
N TRP A 332 3.91 -10.90 17.10
CA TRP A 332 4.34 -9.52 16.83
C TRP A 332 5.63 -9.09 17.57
N CYS A 333 5.81 -9.46 18.84
CA CYS A 333 6.99 -9.16 19.65
C CYS A 333 7.82 -10.40 20.07
N SER A 334 7.68 -11.51 19.33
CA SER A 334 8.40 -12.74 19.62
C SER A 334 9.86 -12.71 19.16
N ALA A 335 10.70 -13.45 19.87
CA ALA A 335 12.08 -13.72 19.52
C ALA A 335 12.27 -15.24 19.29
N GLY A 336 13.25 -15.56 18.48
CA GLY A 336 13.62 -16.92 18.11
C GLY A 336 12.69 -17.53 17.08
N VAL A 337 12.48 -18.84 17.23
CA VAL A 337 11.56 -19.64 16.42
C VAL A 337 10.27 -19.94 17.20
N PRO A 338 9.13 -20.14 16.52
CA PRO A 338 7.93 -20.67 17.16
C PRO A 338 8.16 -22.04 17.80
N ILE A 339 7.57 -22.27 18.96
CA ILE A 339 7.75 -23.47 19.76
C ILE A 339 6.55 -24.38 19.57
N TYR A 340 6.76 -25.62 19.12
CA TYR A 340 5.67 -26.58 18.99
C TYR A 340 5.10 -26.91 20.38
N ASP A 341 3.80 -26.70 20.56
CA ASP A 341 3.12 -27.01 21.82
C ASP A 341 2.51 -28.42 21.78
N LYS A 342 1.67 -28.66 20.78
CA LYS A 342 0.88 -29.88 20.58
C LYS A 342 0.15 -29.83 19.23
N MET A 343 -0.48 -30.94 18.86
CA MET A 343 -1.53 -30.93 17.84
C MET A 343 -2.81 -30.33 18.42
N HIS A 344 -3.55 -29.59 17.60
CA HIS A 344 -4.90 -29.14 17.93
C HIS A 344 -5.80 -30.32 18.31
N LYS A 345 -6.87 -30.08 19.08
CA LYS A 345 -7.78 -31.13 19.55
C LYS A 345 -8.43 -31.92 18.41
N SER A 346 -8.64 -31.30 17.25
CA SER A 346 -9.14 -32.00 16.05
C SER A 346 -8.11 -32.95 15.42
N GLY A 347 -6.83 -32.80 15.77
CA GLY A 347 -5.72 -33.54 15.17
C GLY A 347 -5.27 -33.02 13.80
N GLU A 348 -5.88 -31.94 13.29
CA GLU A 348 -5.72 -31.51 11.90
C GLU A 348 -4.55 -30.55 11.68
N TYR A 349 -4.15 -29.80 12.70
CA TYR A 349 -3.05 -28.83 12.59
C TYR A 349 -2.25 -28.68 13.89
N PRO A 350 -0.96 -28.35 13.81
CA PRO A 350 -0.12 -28.07 14.97
C PRO A 350 -0.38 -26.67 15.55
N THR A 351 -0.34 -26.55 16.87
CA THR A 351 -0.39 -25.28 17.60
C THR A 351 0.99 -24.91 18.14
N PHE A 352 1.29 -23.61 18.16
CA PHE A 352 2.60 -23.09 18.56
C PHE A 352 2.47 -22.09 19.70
N LYS A 353 3.53 -22.02 20.51
CA LYS A 353 3.77 -20.98 21.50
C LYS A 353 4.88 -20.07 21.02
N HIS A 354 4.75 -18.80 21.36
CA HIS A 354 5.70 -17.75 20.99
C HIS A 354 6.22 -17.08 22.25
N TYR A 355 7.53 -16.89 22.34
CA TYR A 355 8.17 -16.25 23.48
C TYR A 355 8.96 -15.03 23.03
N ASN A 356 9.01 -13.99 23.87
CA ASN A 356 9.91 -12.86 23.63
C ASN A 356 11.33 -13.14 24.16
N PHE A 357 12.25 -12.19 24.01
CA PHE A 357 13.64 -12.33 24.47
C PHE A 357 13.79 -12.44 25.99
N LYS A 358 12.73 -12.12 26.76
CA LYS A 358 12.66 -12.25 28.23
C LYS A 358 12.08 -13.61 28.66
N GLY A 359 11.61 -14.43 27.72
CA GLY A 359 11.01 -15.75 28.01
C GLY A 359 9.51 -15.71 28.36
N GLU A 360 8.85 -14.56 28.16
CA GLU A 360 7.42 -14.35 28.41
C GLU A 360 6.58 -14.88 27.24
N ASP A 361 5.43 -15.50 27.51
CA ASP A 361 4.52 -16.03 26.49
C ASP A 361 3.75 -14.87 25.81
N VAL A 362 4.02 -14.67 24.53
CA VAL A 362 3.44 -13.62 23.69
C VAL A 362 2.56 -14.19 22.58
N THR A 363 2.11 -15.44 22.73
CA THR A 363 1.31 -16.17 21.72
C THR A 363 0.02 -15.44 21.34
N HIS A 364 -0.57 -14.66 22.26
CA HIS A 364 -1.78 -13.88 21.98
C HIS A 364 -1.57 -12.76 20.94
N PHE A 365 -0.32 -12.41 20.62
CA PHE A 365 0.02 -11.50 19.52
C PHE A 365 0.38 -12.23 18.21
N ALA A 366 0.15 -13.56 18.12
CA ALA A 366 0.35 -14.31 16.90
C ALA A 366 -0.82 -14.09 15.93
N ASN A 367 -0.56 -13.40 14.83
CA ASN A 367 -1.52 -13.15 13.75
C ASN A 367 -1.15 -13.87 12.44
N LEU A 368 -0.01 -14.58 12.40
CA LEU A 368 0.56 -15.18 11.18
C LEU A 368 0.83 -16.70 11.28
N ASP A 369 0.10 -17.42 12.14
CA ASP A 369 0.29 -18.87 12.32
C ASP A 369 0.00 -19.70 11.05
N CYS A 370 -0.65 -19.09 10.05
CA CYS A 370 -0.96 -19.65 8.74
C CYS A 370 0.08 -19.32 7.65
N GLN A 371 1.09 -18.50 7.94
CA GLN A 371 2.17 -18.12 7.02
C GLN A 371 3.50 -18.73 7.42
N THR A 372 4.47 -18.73 6.50
CA THR A 372 5.87 -19.08 6.77
C THR A 372 6.81 -17.99 6.24
N PRO A 373 7.64 -17.39 7.10
CA PRO A 373 8.75 -16.52 6.69
C PRO A 373 9.80 -17.30 5.91
N TYR A 374 10.50 -16.60 5.01
CA TYR A 374 11.69 -17.17 4.37
C TYR A 374 12.81 -17.43 5.40
N TYR A 375 13.51 -18.54 5.26
CA TYR A 375 14.57 -19.01 6.15
C TYR A 375 15.88 -18.21 5.97
N PHE A 376 15.86 -16.93 6.34
CA PHE A 376 16.98 -16.00 6.09
C PHE A 376 18.18 -16.14 7.03
N VAL A 377 18.03 -16.76 8.20
CA VAL A 377 19.06 -16.74 9.27
C VAL A 377 19.18 -18.11 9.90
N TYR A 378 20.42 -18.59 10.07
CA TYR A 378 20.79 -19.71 10.95
C TYR A 378 21.06 -19.16 12.36
N PHE A 379 20.07 -19.20 13.24
CA PHE A 379 20.17 -18.63 14.60
C PHE A 379 21.30 -19.28 15.39
N GLU A 380 21.43 -20.60 15.31
CA GLU A 380 22.42 -21.39 16.03
C GLU A 380 23.86 -21.12 15.57
N LYS A 381 24.03 -20.64 14.34
CA LYS A 381 25.34 -20.27 13.77
C LYS A 381 25.59 -18.76 13.79
N ASN A 382 24.60 -17.97 14.22
CA ASN A 382 24.57 -16.51 14.14
C ASN A 382 24.99 -16.00 12.74
N LYS A 383 24.42 -16.59 11.68
CA LYS A 383 24.80 -16.33 10.27
C LYS A 383 23.59 -16.26 9.36
N PHE A 384 23.68 -15.44 8.30
CA PHE A 384 22.67 -15.40 7.25
C PHE A 384 22.71 -16.67 6.39
N ASN A 385 21.52 -17.13 6.00
CA ASN A 385 21.34 -18.14 4.96
C ASN A 385 21.44 -17.48 3.58
N THR A 386 22.68 -17.29 3.11
CA THR A 386 22.96 -16.57 1.87
C THR A 386 22.21 -17.13 0.67
N LYS A 387 22.04 -18.46 0.59
CA LYS A 387 21.26 -19.12 -0.48
C LYS A 387 19.81 -18.61 -0.55
N VAL A 388 19.14 -18.50 0.59
CA VAL A 388 17.74 -18.03 0.66
C VAL A 388 17.66 -16.52 0.48
N VAL A 389 18.63 -15.77 1.01
CA VAL A 389 18.73 -14.32 0.80
C VAL A 389 18.90 -13.99 -0.70
N ASP A 390 19.80 -14.69 -1.39
CA ASP A 390 20.05 -14.49 -2.82
C ASP A 390 18.82 -14.87 -3.64
N PHE A 391 18.19 -16.02 -3.32
CA PHE A 391 16.94 -16.43 -3.93
C PHE A 391 15.84 -15.35 -3.82
N PHE A 392 15.58 -14.86 -2.61
CA PHE A 392 14.54 -13.84 -2.39
C PHE A 392 14.83 -12.55 -3.16
N VAL A 393 16.08 -12.08 -3.11
CA VAL A 393 16.48 -10.87 -3.83
C VAL A 393 16.33 -11.04 -5.35
N ASP A 394 16.75 -12.19 -5.90
CA ASP A 394 16.59 -12.50 -7.33
C ASP A 394 15.12 -12.64 -7.72
N TYR A 395 14.32 -13.27 -6.86
CA TYR A 395 12.88 -13.42 -7.05
C TYR A 395 12.18 -12.05 -7.13
N MET A 396 12.50 -11.12 -6.23
CA MET A 396 11.98 -9.74 -6.26
C MET A 396 12.43 -8.97 -7.51
N GLN A 397 13.67 -9.14 -7.96
CA GLN A 397 14.13 -8.53 -9.22
C GLN A 397 13.42 -9.10 -10.44
N ASN A 398 13.14 -10.40 -10.45
CA ASN A 398 12.42 -11.03 -11.55
C ASN A 398 10.95 -10.59 -11.57
N LEU A 399 10.31 -10.47 -10.40
CA LEU A 399 8.97 -9.93 -10.28
C LEU A 399 8.89 -8.50 -10.83
N GLN A 400 9.87 -7.66 -10.47
CA GLN A 400 9.99 -6.31 -11.03
C GLN A 400 10.09 -6.34 -12.56
N LYS A 401 10.98 -7.18 -13.13
CA LYS A 401 11.17 -7.28 -14.59
C LYS A 401 9.94 -7.82 -15.31
N GLU A 402 9.25 -8.77 -14.70
CA GLU A 402 8.12 -9.48 -15.29
C GLU A 402 6.91 -8.57 -15.53
N TYR A 403 6.62 -7.70 -14.56
CA TYR A 403 5.48 -6.78 -14.59
C TYR A 403 5.88 -5.32 -14.84
N ASN A 404 7.19 -5.02 -14.90
CA ASN A 404 7.73 -3.67 -15.05
C ASN A 404 7.26 -2.69 -13.96
N PHE A 405 7.15 -3.14 -12.71
CA PHE A 405 6.78 -2.27 -11.60
C PHE A 405 7.78 -1.11 -11.41
N ASP A 406 7.25 0.04 -11.02
CA ASP A 406 7.99 1.28 -10.71
C ASP A 406 8.41 1.38 -9.24
N GLY A 407 7.86 0.51 -8.40
CA GLY A 407 8.18 0.46 -6.98
C GLY A 407 7.54 -0.72 -6.25
N PHE A 408 7.96 -0.91 -5.01
CA PHE A 408 7.38 -1.88 -4.09
C PHE A 408 6.93 -1.25 -2.78
N ARG A 409 5.81 -1.73 -2.27
CA ARG A 409 5.46 -1.64 -0.86
C ARG A 409 5.85 -2.96 -0.21
N VAL A 410 6.57 -2.92 0.90
CA VAL A 410 7.00 -4.12 1.63
C VAL A 410 6.15 -4.26 2.88
N ASP A 411 5.36 -5.32 2.93
CA ASP A 411 4.47 -5.68 4.03
C ASP A 411 5.20 -6.31 5.21
N HIS A 412 4.63 -6.20 6.40
CA HIS A 412 5.01 -6.87 7.63
C HIS A 412 6.48 -6.65 8.06
N ILE A 413 6.98 -5.43 7.91
CA ILE A 413 8.35 -5.06 8.29
C ILE A 413 8.42 -4.03 9.40
N ASP A 414 7.34 -3.85 10.15
CA ASP A 414 7.18 -2.81 11.17
C ASP A 414 8.11 -2.98 12.40
N HIS A 415 8.45 -4.24 12.72
CA HIS A 415 9.34 -4.66 13.81
C HIS A 415 10.48 -5.52 13.25
N VAL A 416 11.48 -4.88 12.63
CA VAL A 416 12.67 -5.56 12.07
C VAL A 416 14.00 -5.03 12.63
N VAL A 417 13.97 -3.90 13.34
CA VAL A 417 15.17 -3.24 13.91
C VAL A 417 15.06 -2.88 15.39
N ASP A 418 13.96 -3.25 16.03
CA ASP A 418 13.74 -3.02 17.46
C ASP A 418 14.43 -4.08 18.35
N GLU A 419 14.30 -3.90 19.67
CA GLU A 419 14.94 -4.76 20.67
C GLU A 419 14.42 -6.21 20.68
N VAL A 420 13.19 -6.44 20.19
CA VAL A 420 12.60 -7.78 20.09
C VAL A 420 13.00 -8.49 18.79
N SER A 421 13.53 -7.76 17.80
CA SER A 421 13.86 -8.30 16.48
C SER A 421 15.35 -8.42 16.19
N GLN A 422 16.18 -7.60 16.83
CA GLN A 422 17.64 -7.73 16.69
C GLN A 422 18.41 -7.46 17.98
N LYS A 423 19.57 -8.11 18.10
CA LYS A 423 20.56 -7.85 19.16
C LYS A 423 21.94 -7.70 18.52
N SER A 424 22.62 -6.60 18.82
CA SER A 424 23.97 -6.31 18.30
C SER A 424 24.07 -6.41 16.76
N GLY A 425 23.03 -5.99 16.04
CA GLY A 425 22.97 -6.02 14.56
C GLY A 425 22.75 -7.41 13.94
N MET A 426 22.41 -8.41 14.77
CA MET A 426 22.01 -9.75 14.32
C MET A 426 20.53 -10.00 14.63
N PRO A 427 19.77 -10.56 13.68
CA PRO A 427 18.35 -10.85 13.90
C PRO A 427 18.19 -11.91 14.98
N ILE A 428 17.25 -11.65 15.89
CA ILE A 428 16.82 -12.62 16.89
C ILE A 428 15.40 -13.11 16.64
N SER A 429 14.58 -12.45 15.81
CA SER A 429 13.23 -12.90 15.46
C SER A 429 13.16 -13.61 14.10
N TYR A 430 12.23 -14.57 13.96
CA TYR A 430 12.00 -15.28 12.69
C TYR A 430 11.18 -14.43 11.71
N ARG A 431 11.82 -13.38 11.17
CA ARG A 431 11.27 -12.41 10.23
C ARG A 431 12.31 -11.97 9.20
N ALA A 432 11.89 -11.15 8.23
CA ALA A 432 12.78 -10.49 7.29
C ALA A 432 13.80 -9.59 8.01
N PRO A 433 15.10 -9.90 7.93
CA PRO A 433 16.12 -9.04 8.52
C PRO A 433 16.30 -7.75 7.72
N TYR A 434 16.61 -6.66 8.42
CA TYR A 434 16.90 -5.37 7.78
C TYR A 434 18.00 -5.47 6.69
N LYS A 435 19.03 -6.30 6.88
CA LYS A 435 20.11 -6.51 5.89
C LYS A 435 19.62 -7.15 4.59
N VAL A 436 18.57 -7.98 4.65
CA VAL A 436 17.97 -8.59 3.46
C VAL A 436 17.20 -7.54 2.68
N LEU A 437 16.39 -6.72 3.37
CA LEU A 437 15.64 -5.61 2.78
C LEU A 437 16.58 -4.57 2.16
N ALA A 438 17.66 -4.21 2.86
CA ALA A 438 18.71 -3.33 2.36
C ALA A 438 19.33 -3.85 1.06
N LYS A 439 19.68 -5.14 1.02
CA LYS A 439 20.27 -5.80 -0.16
C LYS A 439 19.30 -5.80 -1.33
N MET A 440 18.02 -6.11 -1.09
CA MET A 440 16.97 -6.06 -2.12
C MET A 440 16.86 -4.65 -2.72
N ASN A 441 16.67 -3.63 -1.87
CA ASN A 441 16.50 -2.25 -2.30
C ASN A 441 17.73 -1.74 -3.06
N ALA A 442 18.94 -1.99 -2.55
CA ALA A 442 20.18 -1.60 -3.21
C ALA A 442 20.34 -2.25 -4.59
N LYS A 443 20.03 -3.55 -4.71
CA LYS A 443 20.19 -4.29 -5.96
C LYS A 443 19.20 -3.81 -7.03
N ILE A 444 17.94 -3.56 -6.69
CA ILE A 444 16.94 -3.03 -7.64
C ILE A 444 17.31 -1.61 -8.06
N LYS A 445 17.59 -0.71 -7.11
CA LYS A 445 17.90 0.70 -7.39
C LYS A 445 19.19 0.91 -8.19
N LYS A 446 20.15 -0.01 -8.08
CA LYS A 446 21.34 -0.01 -8.93
C LYS A 446 21.00 -0.12 -10.42
N HIS A 447 19.96 -0.87 -10.76
CA HIS A 447 19.51 -1.05 -12.15
C HIS A 447 18.41 -0.07 -12.56
N ILE A 448 17.57 0.34 -11.60
CA ILE A 448 16.43 1.23 -11.82
C ILE A 448 16.49 2.35 -10.77
N PRO A 449 17.28 3.41 -11.01
CA PRO A 449 17.52 4.45 -10.00
C PRO A 449 16.27 5.16 -9.50
N TYR A 450 15.22 5.24 -10.33
CA TYR A 450 13.95 5.84 -9.94
C TYR A 450 13.02 4.93 -9.13
N PHE A 451 13.37 3.64 -8.96
CA PHE A 451 12.49 2.66 -8.31
C PHE A 451 12.17 3.09 -6.88
N ALA A 452 10.89 3.19 -6.56
CA ALA A 452 10.42 3.65 -5.26
C ALA A 452 10.15 2.49 -4.30
N THR A 453 10.41 2.69 -3.01
CA THR A 453 10.24 1.67 -1.97
C THR A 453 9.51 2.25 -0.77
N LEU A 454 8.38 1.65 -0.43
CA LEU A 454 7.50 2.01 0.68
C LEU A 454 7.60 0.93 1.77
N ALA A 455 8.01 1.31 2.98
CA ALA A 455 8.03 0.40 4.12
C ALA A 455 6.73 0.46 4.90
N GLU A 456 6.10 -0.68 5.18
CA GLU A 456 5.09 -0.79 6.23
C GLU A 456 5.75 -0.62 7.61
N TYR A 457 5.91 0.64 8.02
CA TYR A 457 6.45 1.02 9.33
C TYR A 457 5.60 2.16 9.93
N MET A 458 5.02 1.90 11.11
CA MET A 458 4.10 2.77 11.84
C MET A 458 4.79 3.74 12.81
N LEU A 459 6.07 4.02 12.56
CA LEU A 459 6.89 5.08 13.19
C LEU A 459 7.27 4.92 14.66
N TRP A 460 6.68 4.01 15.44
CA TRP A 460 6.97 3.65 16.85
C TRP A 460 8.07 4.48 17.56
N ASP A 461 9.23 3.87 17.79
CA ASP A 461 10.39 4.49 18.45
C ASP A 461 11.18 5.44 17.53
N GLY A 462 10.69 5.72 16.33
CA GLY A 462 11.28 6.70 15.43
C GLY A 462 12.54 6.25 14.70
N TYR A 463 12.60 4.99 14.25
CA TYR A 463 13.74 4.37 13.54
C TYR A 463 13.95 4.90 12.11
N PHE A 464 13.87 6.21 11.89
CA PHE A 464 13.94 6.83 10.58
C PHE A 464 15.28 6.54 9.88
N LYS A 465 16.39 6.51 10.62
CA LYS A 465 17.71 6.25 10.04
C LYS A 465 17.81 4.81 9.52
N GLU A 466 17.30 3.86 10.28
CA GLU A 466 17.35 2.44 9.99
C GLU A 466 16.57 2.11 8.73
N TYR A 467 15.32 2.58 8.62
CA TYR A 467 14.53 2.35 7.41
C TYR A 467 15.05 3.15 6.21
N HIS A 468 15.40 4.42 6.39
CA HIS A 468 15.80 5.26 5.27
C HIS A 468 17.24 5.01 4.81
N LYS A 469 18.24 5.14 5.69
CA LYS A 469 19.65 5.10 5.32
C LYS A 469 20.18 3.68 5.26
N ASP A 470 19.84 2.86 6.25
CA ASP A 470 20.41 1.52 6.39
C ASP A 470 19.67 0.49 5.50
N MET A 471 18.35 0.64 5.31
CA MET A 471 17.54 -0.21 4.42
C MET A 471 17.19 0.41 3.07
N HIS A 472 17.52 1.69 2.83
CA HIS A 472 17.26 2.39 1.58
C HIS A 472 15.78 2.53 1.21
N PHE A 473 14.86 2.61 2.18
CA PHE A 473 13.46 2.94 1.89
C PHE A 473 13.27 4.43 1.58
N ASP A 474 12.32 4.74 0.69
CA ASP A 474 12.06 6.11 0.23
C ASP A 474 10.94 6.78 1.01
N LEU A 475 9.94 5.97 1.37
CA LEU A 475 8.69 6.40 1.97
C LEU A 475 8.34 5.42 3.11
N LEU A 476 7.85 5.95 4.22
CA LEU A 476 7.33 5.15 5.34
C LEU A 476 5.80 5.22 5.37
N TRP A 477 5.18 4.14 5.82
CA TRP A 477 3.72 4.01 5.92
C TRP A 477 3.09 5.05 6.84
N GLY A 478 3.73 5.33 7.97
CA GLY A 478 3.20 6.27 8.94
C GLY A 478 2.17 5.65 9.88
N ASP A 479 1.69 6.46 10.80
CA ASP A 479 0.76 6.13 11.88
C ASP A 479 -0.61 6.81 11.71
N ASP A 480 -0.85 7.50 10.58
CA ASP A 480 -2.06 8.31 10.36
C ASP A 480 -3.38 7.53 10.49
N ILE A 481 -3.38 6.22 10.22
CA ILE A 481 -4.56 5.36 10.39
C ILE A 481 -4.68 4.88 11.83
N VAL A 482 -3.67 4.19 12.37
CA VAL A 482 -3.69 3.65 13.74
C VAL A 482 -3.82 4.73 14.81
N SER A 483 -3.40 5.94 14.50
CA SER A 483 -3.43 7.11 15.39
C SER A 483 -4.34 8.23 14.89
N GLN A 484 -5.32 7.93 14.04
CA GLN A 484 -6.25 8.91 13.46
C GLN A 484 -6.80 9.93 14.48
N TYR A 485 -7.22 9.47 15.66
CA TYR A 485 -7.83 10.31 16.69
C TYR A 485 -6.90 11.34 17.34
N ILE A 486 -5.58 11.22 17.17
CA ILE A 486 -4.61 12.22 17.64
C ILE A 486 -4.07 13.10 16.51
N LYS A 487 -4.44 12.85 15.24
CA LYS A 487 -3.95 13.60 14.07
C LYS A 487 -4.68 14.93 13.89
N THR A 488 -4.53 15.82 14.88
CA THR A 488 -4.97 17.22 14.81
C THR A 488 -4.08 18.01 13.83
N PRO A 489 -4.50 19.20 13.36
CA PRO A 489 -3.64 20.07 12.55
C PRO A 489 -2.30 20.38 13.21
N GLU A 490 -2.28 20.65 14.51
CA GLU A 490 -1.05 20.84 15.28
C GLU A 490 -0.16 19.60 15.26
N GLN A 491 -0.72 18.41 15.51
CA GLN A 491 0.07 17.17 15.49
C GLN A 491 0.68 16.92 14.12
N ILE A 492 -0.08 17.13 13.04
CA ILE A 492 0.43 16.96 11.66
C ILE A 492 1.56 17.97 11.36
N ILE A 493 1.45 19.22 11.83
CA ILE A 493 2.50 20.23 11.69
C ILE A 493 3.75 19.82 12.48
N ASN A 494 3.59 19.27 13.69
CA ASN A 494 4.68 18.75 14.49
C ASN A 494 5.36 17.53 13.85
N ASP A 495 4.57 16.61 13.27
CA ASP A 495 5.08 15.46 12.51
C ASP A 495 5.91 15.93 11.30
N ASN A 496 5.42 16.95 10.58
CA ASN A 496 6.15 17.56 9.47
C ASN A 496 7.46 18.21 9.95
N LEU A 497 7.46 18.89 11.10
CA LEU A 497 8.67 19.48 11.69
C LEU A 497 9.68 18.41 12.11
N ARG A 498 9.22 17.28 12.67
CA ARG A 498 10.07 16.14 13.01
C ARG A 498 10.74 15.57 11.76
N LEU A 499 9.99 15.38 10.67
CA LEU A 499 10.51 14.90 9.39
C LEU A 499 11.50 15.90 8.76
N GLU A 500 11.17 17.19 8.75
CA GLU A 500 12.05 18.27 8.28
C GLU A 500 13.37 18.28 9.04
N THR A 501 13.32 18.17 10.37
CA THR A 501 14.49 18.13 11.25
C THR A 501 15.38 16.93 10.94
N TYR A 502 14.80 15.76 10.73
CA TYR A 502 15.54 14.57 10.31
C TYR A 502 16.22 14.79 8.95
N ASN A 503 15.50 15.31 7.97
CA ASN A 503 16.02 15.49 6.61
C ASN A 503 17.09 16.58 6.51
N ALA A 504 17.00 17.63 7.35
CA ALA A 504 18.01 18.68 7.43
C ALA A 504 19.39 18.16 7.87
N LYS A 505 19.44 17.10 8.69
CA LYS A 505 20.67 16.49 9.27
C LYS A 505 21.41 15.54 8.32
N GLY A 506 21.31 15.74 7.00
CA GLY A 506 22.13 15.00 6.02
C GLY A 506 21.36 14.10 5.05
N SER A 507 20.10 14.41 4.77
CA SER A 507 19.28 13.73 3.76
C SER A 507 18.73 14.70 2.71
N LYS A 508 19.35 15.87 2.51
CA LYS A 508 18.80 16.94 1.66
C LYS A 508 18.67 16.55 0.18
N THR A 509 19.53 15.65 -0.31
CA THR A 509 19.54 15.19 -1.72
C THR A 509 18.61 14.00 -1.96
N ASN A 510 18.36 13.20 -0.92
CA ASN A 510 17.40 12.11 -0.91
C ASN A 510 16.63 12.15 0.41
N PRO A 511 15.62 13.03 0.54
CA PRO A 511 14.86 13.15 1.78
C PRO A 511 14.03 11.89 2.00
N LEU A 512 13.90 11.49 3.25
CA LEU A 512 12.86 10.56 3.66
C LEU A 512 11.50 11.24 3.53
N SER A 513 10.47 10.48 3.22
CA SER A 513 9.09 10.95 3.32
C SER A 513 8.27 9.96 4.14
N ILE A 514 7.12 10.43 4.64
CA ILE A 514 6.14 9.62 5.37
C ILE A 514 4.79 9.85 4.69
N LEU A 515 4.04 8.79 4.38
CA LEU A 515 2.73 8.92 3.75
C LEU A 515 1.79 9.80 4.58
N LYS A 516 0.93 10.53 3.89
CA LYS A 516 -0.31 11.06 4.45
C LYS A 516 -1.43 10.08 4.12
N ALA A 517 -1.76 9.18 5.05
CA ALA A 517 -2.74 8.12 4.78
C ALA A 517 -4.16 8.60 5.07
N TYR A 518 -4.97 8.74 4.02
CA TYR A 518 -6.41 8.91 4.14
C TYR A 518 -7.05 7.63 4.65
N ASN A 519 -6.76 6.52 3.98
CA ASN A 519 -7.15 5.17 4.36
C ASN A 519 -6.06 4.20 3.89
N ASN A 520 -6.16 2.94 4.32
CA ASN A 520 -5.37 1.83 3.77
C ASN A 520 -6.16 0.52 3.90
N GLN A 521 -5.60 -0.59 3.43
CA GLN A 521 -6.25 -1.90 3.48
C GLN A 521 -6.51 -2.40 4.92
N ASP A 522 -5.83 -1.82 5.91
CA ASP A 522 -5.90 -2.27 7.30
C ASP A 522 -6.84 -1.41 8.18
N GLY A 523 -7.34 -0.29 7.67
CA GLY A 523 -8.13 0.68 8.45
C GLY A 523 -9.44 0.11 9.01
N GLU A 524 -9.94 -0.96 8.40
CA GLU A 524 -11.16 -1.67 8.79
C GLU A 524 -10.91 -2.78 9.82
N PHE A 525 -9.66 -3.21 10.03
CA PHE A 525 -9.38 -4.31 10.96
C PHE A 525 -9.89 -3.97 12.36
N ARG A 526 -10.49 -4.99 12.99
CA ARG A 526 -11.10 -4.84 14.31
C ARG A 526 -10.16 -4.21 15.34
N GLU A 527 -8.85 -4.47 15.30
CA GLU A 527 -7.90 -3.88 16.26
C GLU A 527 -7.54 -2.41 15.97
N ILE A 528 -7.72 -1.97 14.72
CA ILE A 528 -7.48 -0.60 14.26
C ILE A 528 -8.80 0.17 14.28
N ASP A 529 -9.72 -0.16 13.37
CA ASP A 529 -11.08 0.40 13.28
C ASP A 529 -11.09 1.94 13.20
N GLN A 530 -10.22 2.50 12.35
CA GLN A 530 -9.98 3.94 12.19
C GLN A 530 -10.15 4.42 10.73
N TYR A 531 -10.89 3.66 9.92
CA TYR A 531 -11.21 4.02 8.53
C TYR A 531 -11.99 5.35 8.43
N PRO A 532 -11.85 6.16 7.36
CA PRO A 532 -12.48 7.50 7.26
C PRO A 532 -14.00 7.52 7.47
N GLY A 533 -14.71 6.47 7.05
CA GLY A 533 -16.15 6.34 7.23
C GLY A 533 -16.65 6.49 8.67
N GLN A 534 -15.84 6.17 9.70
CA GLN A 534 -16.24 6.36 11.10
C GLN A 534 -16.28 7.83 11.54
N LEU A 535 -15.67 8.73 10.75
CA LEU A 535 -15.63 10.17 11.03
C LEU A 535 -16.95 10.90 10.69
N GLY A 536 -17.85 10.22 9.96
CA GLY A 536 -18.98 10.85 9.27
C GLY A 536 -18.53 11.60 8.00
N GLU A 537 -19.46 11.91 7.11
CA GLU A 537 -19.14 12.44 5.77
C GLU A 537 -18.31 13.73 5.82
N ALA A 538 -18.72 14.70 6.65
CA ALA A 538 -17.96 15.95 6.83
C ALA A 538 -16.57 15.70 7.44
N GLY A 539 -16.46 14.80 8.41
CA GLY A 539 -15.17 14.43 9.02
C GLY A 539 -14.24 13.72 8.04
N ALA A 540 -14.79 12.87 7.18
CA ALA A 540 -14.08 12.21 6.11
C ALA A 540 -13.60 13.21 5.04
N LEU A 541 -14.41 14.19 4.64
CA LEU A 541 -13.96 15.25 3.74
C LEU A 541 -12.89 16.13 4.40
N PHE A 542 -13.05 16.46 5.68
CA PHE A 542 -12.07 17.25 6.42
C PHE A 542 -10.75 16.51 6.63
N LYS A 543 -10.75 15.19 6.79
CA LYS A 543 -9.50 14.39 6.77
C LYS A 543 -8.77 14.57 5.44
N TRP A 544 -9.48 14.49 4.31
CA TRP A 544 -8.88 14.72 2.99
C TRP A 544 -8.35 16.16 2.85
N PHE A 545 -9.14 17.13 3.31
CA PHE A 545 -8.72 18.53 3.36
C PHE A 545 -7.43 18.71 4.18
N LYS A 546 -7.33 18.15 5.40
CA LYS A 546 -6.11 18.20 6.22
C LYS A 546 -4.89 17.64 5.48
N ILE A 547 -5.05 16.51 4.81
CA ILE A 547 -3.97 15.88 4.02
C ILE A 547 -3.43 16.85 2.96
N LYS A 548 -4.33 17.57 2.29
CA LYS A 548 -3.99 18.50 1.19
C LYS A 548 -3.56 19.90 1.65
N PHE A 549 -4.08 20.39 2.77
CA PHE A 549 -3.89 21.77 3.26
C PHE A 549 -2.94 21.89 4.47
N LEU A 550 -2.21 20.84 4.80
CA LEU A 550 -1.13 20.87 5.79
C LEU A 550 0.22 20.44 5.15
N PRO A 551 0.73 21.19 4.16
CA PRO A 551 1.99 20.83 3.51
C PRO A 551 3.19 20.99 4.47
N GLY A 552 4.14 20.08 4.37
CA GLY A 552 5.31 20.06 5.26
C GLY A 552 6.48 20.96 4.84
N GLY A 553 6.44 21.56 3.66
CA GLY A 553 7.55 22.32 3.08
C GLY A 553 8.61 21.45 2.41
N LYS A 554 9.66 22.09 1.88
CA LYS A 554 10.66 21.48 0.98
C LYS A 554 11.33 20.21 1.50
N LEU A 555 11.55 20.10 2.81
CA LEU A 555 12.25 18.96 3.44
C LEU A 555 11.28 17.99 4.16
N ALA A 556 9.97 18.20 4.06
CA ALA A 556 8.97 17.31 4.63
C ALA A 556 7.77 17.15 3.68
N GLN A 557 8.04 17.07 2.38
CA GLN A 557 7.00 16.78 1.38
C GLN A 557 6.50 15.35 1.54
N ARG A 558 5.18 15.17 1.43
CA ARG A 558 4.49 13.89 1.67
C ARG A 558 3.45 13.63 0.58
N SER A 559 3.42 12.41 0.05
CA SER A 559 2.37 11.94 -0.85
C SER A 559 1.15 11.45 -0.08
N ALA A 560 -0.01 11.45 -0.72
CA ALA A 560 -1.28 11.04 -0.12
C ALA A 560 -1.69 9.65 -0.58
N LEU A 561 -2.05 8.77 0.35
CA LEU A 561 -2.59 7.43 0.08
C LEU A 561 -4.09 7.41 0.36
N TYR A 562 -4.89 6.84 -0.55
CA TYR A 562 -6.29 6.50 -0.33
C TYR A 562 -6.64 5.18 -1.02
N VAL A 563 -7.71 4.54 -0.56
CA VAL A 563 -8.22 3.27 -1.10
C VAL A 563 -9.31 3.57 -2.11
N ASP A 564 -9.45 2.73 -3.13
CA ASP A 564 -10.61 2.78 -4.00
C ASP A 564 -11.94 2.84 -3.23
N GLY A 565 -12.89 3.64 -3.72
CA GLY A 565 -14.17 3.85 -3.06
C GLY A 565 -14.17 4.96 -2.00
N ASP A 566 -13.01 5.31 -1.42
CA ASP A 566 -12.89 6.43 -0.48
C ASP A 566 -13.36 7.75 -1.11
N GLU A 567 -13.06 7.98 -2.39
CA GLU A 567 -13.47 9.19 -3.12
C GLU A 567 -14.99 9.32 -3.27
N SER A 568 -15.72 8.24 -3.01
CA SER A 568 -17.19 8.16 -3.02
C SER A 568 -17.78 7.92 -1.62
N PHE A 569 -16.98 8.15 -0.58
CA PHE A 569 -17.35 7.91 0.82
C PHE A 569 -17.82 6.47 1.09
N THR A 570 -17.24 5.49 0.40
CA THR A 570 -17.43 4.07 0.74
C THR A 570 -16.87 3.82 2.13
N LYS A 571 -17.69 3.27 3.03
CA LYS A 571 -17.32 3.19 4.46
C LYS A 571 -16.36 2.05 4.74
N THR A 572 -16.68 0.86 4.26
CA THR A 572 -15.91 -0.36 4.46
C THR A 572 -16.04 -1.25 3.23
N GLY A 573 -15.20 -2.28 3.13
CA GLY A 573 -15.31 -3.31 2.11
C GLY A 573 -13.97 -3.80 1.57
N ILE A 574 -12.85 -3.10 1.83
CA ILE A 574 -11.57 -3.48 1.24
C ILE A 574 -11.10 -4.85 1.72
N GLU A 575 -11.29 -5.18 3.01
CA GLU A 575 -10.95 -6.49 3.57
C GLU A 575 -11.71 -7.62 2.86
N ARG A 576 -13.02 -7.42 2.62
CA ARG A 576 -13.86 -8.39 1.90
C ARG A 576 -13.42 -8.56 0.45
N VAL A 577 -13.18 -7.46 -0.25
CA VAL A 577 -12.73 -7.45 -1.65
C VAL A 577 -11.45 -8.25 -1.81
N ILE A 578 -10.54 -8.04 -0.86
CA ILE A 578 -9.25 -8.70 -0.75
C ILE A 578 -9.46 -10.20 -0.45
N GLY A 579 -10.18 -10.54 0.62
CA GLY A 579 -10.34 -11.92 1.04
C GLY A 579 -11.08 -12.79 0.03
N LYS A 580 -12.19 -12.29 -0.52
CA LYS A 580 -13.09 -13.05 -1.40
C LYS A 580 -12.79 -12.93 -2.88
N GLU A 581 -11.88 -12.04 -3.27
CA GLU A 581 -11.59 -11.73 -4.69
C GLU A 581 -12.86 -11.33 -5.46
N VAL A 582 -13.60 -10.35 -4.93
CA VAL A 582 -14.85 -9.86 -5.51
C VAL A 582 -14.88 -8.34 -5.58
N SER A 583 -15.81 -7.80 -6.36
CA SER A 583 -15.97 -6.36 -6.52
C SER A 583 -16.35 -5.67 -5.20
N MET A 584 -15.92 -4.42 -5.10
CA MET A 584 -16.26 -3.57 -3.98
C MET A 584 -17.70 -3.07 -4.08
N ILE A 585 -18.41 -3.13 -2.95
CA ILE A 585 -19.71 -2.47 -2.80
C ILE A 585 -19.41 -1.00 -2.50
N ARG A 586 -19.38 -0.17 -3.55
CA ARG A 586 -19.13 1.27 -3.43
C ARG A 586 -20.42 2.00 -3.06
N ASN A 587 -20.26 3.12 -2.37
CA ASN A 587 -21.34 4.07 -2.18
C ASN A 587 -21.50 4.93 -3.45
N ASP A 588 -22.74 5.22 -3.81
CA ASP A 588 -23.05 6.27 -4.79
C ASP A 588 -23.21 7.61 -4.07
N ASN A 589 -22.09 8.33 -3.91
CA ASN A 589 -22.08 9.66 -3.30
C ASN A 589 -21.35 10.67 -4.19
N TRP A 590 -22.05 11.11 -5.23
CA TRP A 590 -21.54 12.09 -6.18
C TRP A 590 -21.20 13.43 -5.51
N SER A 591 -22.04 13.90 -4.59
CA SER A 591 -21.84 15.21 -3.95
C SER A 591 -20.61 15.26 -3.05
N PHE A 592 -20.26 14.15 -2.39
CA PHE A 592 -19.00 13.99 -1.69
C PHE A 592 -17.83 13.96 -2.67
N TYR A 593 -17.91 13.13 -3.71
CA TYR A 593 -16.86 13.00 -4.71
C TYR A 593 -16.49 14.33 -5.34
N GLU A 594 -17.48 15.14 -5.72
CA GLU A 594 -17.27 16.44 -6.35
C GLU A 594 -16.39 17.35 -5.48
N LYS A 595 -16.62 17.39 -4.17
CA LYS A 595 -15.80 18.16 -3.23
C LYS A 595 -14.43 17.51 -3.02
N PHE A 596 -14.38 16.19 -2.88
CA PHE A 596 -13.13 15.44 -2.72
C PHE A 596 -12.17 15.68 -3.90
N ASN A 597 -12.70 15.59 -5.13
CA ASN A 597 -11.96 15.82 -6.35
C ASN A 597 -11.58 17.30 -6.53
N ALA A 598 -12.49 18.24 -6.24
CA ALA A 598 -12.20 19.68 -6.33
C ALA A 598 -11.02 20.10 -5.43
N LEU A 599 -10.99 19.61 -4.18
CA LEU A 599 -9.87 19.84 -3.26
C LEU A 599 -8.56 19.22 -3.78
N ASN A 600 -8.65 18.00 -4.35
CA ASN A 600 -7.49 17.34 -4.92
C ASN A 600 -6.91 18.11 -6.11
N TYR A 601 -7.77 18.47 -7.07
CA TYR A 601 -7.41 19.20 -8.27
C TYR A 601 -6.78 20.55 -7.90
N PHE A 602 -7.38 21.30 -6.97
CA PHE A 602 -6.81 22.55 -6.46
C PHE A 602 -5.41 22.34 -5.86
N ALA A 603 -5.22 21.32 -5.02
CA ALA A 603 -3.94 21.03 -4.40
C ALA A 603 -2.84 20.69 -5.42
N GLN A 604 -3.19 20.00 -6.51
CA GLN A 604 -2.25 19.65 -7.59
C GLN A 604 -1.86 20.84 -8.47
N HIS A 605 -2.65 21.92 -8.45
CA HIS A 605 -2.43 23.12 -9.27
C HIS A 605 -2.01 24.34 -8.43
N SER A 606 -1.77 24.15 -7.13
CA SER A 606 -1.37 25.22 -6.21
C SER A 606 0.11 25.13 -5.85
N GLU A 607 0.89 26.15 -6.19
CA GLU A 607 2.29 26.25 -5.73
C GLU A 607 2.39 26.33 -4.20
N LEU A 608 1.47 27.04 -3.55
CA LEU A 608 1.42 27.16 -2.10
C LEU A 608 1.20 25.81 -1.42
N LEU A 609 0.34 24.95 -1.96
CA LEU A 609 0.09 23.63 -1.39
C LEU A 609 1.17 22.60 -1.76
N SER A 610 1.73 22.68 -2.97
CA SER A 610 2.74 21.71 -3.42
C SER A 610 4.16 22.00 -2.90
N LYS A 611 4.49 23.26 -2.60
CA LYS A 611 5.84 23.70 -2.19
C LYS A 611 5.87 24.42 -0.85
N GLY A 612 4.75 25.00 -0.41
CA GLY A 612 4.68 25.79 0.82
C GLY A 612 4.70 24.96 2.10
N LYS A 613 4.52 25.66 3.22
CA LYS A 613 4.58 25.10 4.57
C LYS A 613 3.42 25.60 5.41
N ALA A 614 2.75 24.69 6.11
CA ALA A 614 1.75 25.04 7.11
C ALA A 614 2.40 25.54 8.41
N VAL A 615 1.87 26.64 8.95
CA VAL A 615 2.27 27.26 10.20
C VAL A 615 1.04 27.48 11.06
N LEU A 616 1.01 26.87 12.24
CA LEU A 616 -0.10 26.99 13.17
C LEU A 616 -0.16 28.41 13.75
N HIS A 617 -1.36 28.97 13.81
CA HIS A 617 -1.63 30.21 14.56
C HIS A 617 -2.21 29.88 15.93
N VAL A 618 -3.26 29.04 15.97
CA VAL A 618 -3.88 28.58 17.21
C VAL A 618 -4.56 27.23 17.02
N GLN A 619 -4.57 26.42 18.06
CA GLN A 619 -5.46 25.27 18.23
C GLN A 619 -5.99 25.30 19.67
N SER A 620 -7.29 25.06 19.85
CA SER A 620 -7.97 25.07 21.15
C SER A 620 -8.68 23.73 21.37
N GLU A 621 -8.72 23.25 22.61
CA GLU A 621 -9.30 21.94 22.95
C GLU A 621 -10.78 21.79 22.58
N ASP A 622 -11.51 22.90 22.46
CA ASP A 622 -12.92 22.92 22.06
C ASP A 622 -13.15 22.59 20.58
N GLY A 623 -12.07 22.45 19.79
CA GLY A 623 -12.10 22.10 18.38
C GLY A 623 -11.71 23.22 17.45
N PHE A 624 -11.54 24.46 17.92
CA PHE A 624 -11.16 25.56 17.04
C PHE A 624 -9.68 25.49 16.66
N CYS A 625 -9.37 25.67 15.38
CA CYS A 625 -7.99 25.83 14.94
C CYS A 625 -7.86 26.77 13.75
N CYS A 626 -6.65 27.31 13.62
CA CYS A 626 -6.29 28.24 12.58
C CYS A 626 -4.83 28.06 12.20
N TRP A 627 -4.54 28.01 10.91
CA TRP A 627 -3.17 27.94 10.39
C TRP A 627 -3.04 28.71 9.08
N GLU A 628 -1.81 29.00 8.71
CA GLU A 628 -1.46 29.68 7.48
C GLU A 628 -0.53 28.80 6.64
N ILE A 629 -0.76 28.76 5.34
CA ILE A 629 0.13 28.11 4.38
C ILE A 629 0.93 29.20 3.69
N ILE A 630 2.23 29.21 3.99
CA ILE A 630 3.17 30.19 3.46
C ILE A 630 4.01 29.58 2.35
N GLY A 631 4.23 30.35 1.28
CA GLY A 631 5.19 30.02 0.23
C GLY A 631 6.63 30.34 0.64
N ASP A 632 7.53 30.33 -0.34
CA ASP A 632 8.91 30.82 -0.16
C ASP A 632 8.93 32.30 0.24
N LYS A 633 10.06 32.77 0.81
CA LYS A 633 10.20 34.09 1.47
C LYS A 633 9.75 35.31 0.63
N ASN A 634 9.66 35.18 -0.69
CA ASN A 634 9.28 36.24 -1.61
C ASN A 634 7.77 36.25 -1.95
N SER A 635 6.97 35.32 -1.39
CA SER A 635 5.52 35.33 -1.61
C SER A 635 4.85 36.41 -0.76
N ASN A 636 4.14 37.30 -1.43
CA ASN A 636 3.24 38.28 -0.80
C ASN A 636 1.86 37.69 -0.46
N GLU A 637 1.60 36.46 -0.92
CA GLU A 637 0.33 35.76 -0.74
C GLU A 637 0.50 34.47 0.06
N SER A 638 -0.55 34.11 0.80
CA SER A 638 -0.66 32.92 1.63
C SER A 638 -2.12 32.46 1.70
N LEU A 639 -2.35 31.21 2.08
CA LEU A 639 -3.68 30.73 2.42
C LEU A 639 -3.85 30.76 3.94
N PHE A 640 -4.95 31.35 4.40
CA PHE A 640 -5.33 31.38 5.81
C PHE A 640 -6.54 30.48 6.02
N ILE A 641 -6.40 29.48 6.89
CA ILE A 641 -7.40 28.45 7.10
C ILE A 641 -7.92 28.53 8.52
N VAL A 642 -9.23 28.46 8.67
CA VAL A 642 -9.93 28.37 9.95
C VAL A 642 -10.83 27.15 9.91
N ALA A 643 -10.80 26.33 10.96
CA ALA A 643 -11.60 25.12 11.00
C ALA A 643 -12.05 24.75 12.42
N ASN A 644 -13.07 23.89 12.47
CA ASN A 644 -13.33 23.04 13.62
C ASN A 644 -12.72 21.66 13.35
N TYR A 645 -11.64 21.30 14.04
CA TYR A 645 -10.92 20.06 13.77
C TYR A 645 -11.56 18.80 14.37
N LEU A 646 -12.63 18.94 15.16
CA LEU A 646 -13.37 17.79 15.68
C LEU A 646 -14.27 17.22 14.60
N SER A 647 -14.26 15.90 14.45
CA SER A 647 -15.14 15.19 13.51
C SER A 647 -16.56 15.04 14.09
N PRO A 648 -17.62 15.00 13.25
CA PRO A 648 -18.99 14.74 13.71
C PRO A 648 -19.11 13.48 14.57
N SER A 649 -18.37 12.43 14.20
CA SER A 649 -18.18 11.20 14.95
C SER A 649 -16.69 10.87 14.93
N GLU A 650 -16.14 10.26 15.98
CA GLU A 650 -14.77 9.76 15.97
C GLU A 650 -14.60 8.62 16.97
N LYS A 651 -14.03 7.50 16.52
CA LYS A 651 -13.61 6.42 17.41
C LYS A 651 -12.30 6.80 18.09
N VAL A 652 -12.29 6.80 19.42
CA VAL A 652 -11.15 7.20 20.25
C VAL A 652 -10.81 6.11 21.26
N ASN A 653 -9.53 6.00 21.58
CA ASN A 653 -9.05 5.20 22.70
C ASN A 653 -9.09 6.04 23.98
N VAL A 654 -9.74 5.54 25.03
CA VAL A 654 -9.79 6.17 26.34
C VAL A 654 -9.20 5.22 27.36
N VAL A 655 -8.22 5.71 28.11
CA VAL A 655 -7.63 4.99 29.24
C VAL A 655 -8.46 5.31 30.48
N ASP A 656 -8.93 4.27 31.18
CA ASP A 656 -9.61 4.44 32.46
C ASP A 656 -8.63 4.69 33.61
N THR A 657 -9.15 4.99 34.81
CA THR A 657 -8.32 5.25 36.00
C THR A 657 -7.51 4.05 36.47
N ALA A 658 -7.83 2.83 35.98
CA ALA A 658 -7.10 1.60 36.26
C ALA A 658 -6.05 1.28 35.18
N GLY A 659 -5.90 2.12 34.15
CA GLY A 659 -4.95 1.93 33.06
C GLY A 659 -5.46 1.08 31.89
N ASN A 660 -6.73 0.64 31.92
CA ASN A 660 -7.29 -0.15 30.82
C ASN A 660 -7.72 0.77 29.68
N THR A 661 -7.39 0.38 28.45
CA THR A 661 -7.82 1.12 27.26
C THR A 661 -9.15 0.58 26.75
N ARG A 662 -10.15 1.45 26.60
CA ARG A 662 -11.43 1.15 25.96
C ARG A 662 -11.65 2.02 24.73
N ARG A 663 -12.26 1.45 23.70
CA ARG A 663 -12.70 2.20 22.52
C ARG A 663 -14.10 2.77 22.70
N MET A 664 -14.27 4.04 22.36
CA MET A 664 -15.58 4.70 22.37
C MET A 664 -15.75 5.61 21.15
N THR A 665 -17.01 5.90 20.79
CA THR A 665 -17.32 6.91 19.78
C THR A 665 -17.59 8.26 20.46
N ARG A 666 -16.81 9.27 20.12
CA ARG A 666 -16.97 10.67 20.55
C ARG A 666 -17.71 11.45 19.46
N LYS A 667 -18.64 12.32 19.85
CA LYS A 667 -19.28 13.27 18.94
C LYS A 667 -18.61 14.64 19.03
N GLY A 668 -18.27 15.22 17.89
CA GLY A 668 -17.77 16.59 17.81
C GLY A 668 -18.86 17.60 18.19
N LYS A 669 -18.43 18.78 18.66
CA LYS A 669 -19.31 19.89 18.99
C LYS A 669 -19.00 21.09 18.11
N ALA A 670 -20.01 21.90 17.82
CA ALA A 670 -19.81 23.17 17.15
C ALA A 670 -19.01 24.12 18.05
N VAL A 671 -18.19 24.97 17.43
CA VAL A 671 -17.49 26.04 18.13
C VAL A 671 -18.12 27.38 17.77
N ALA A 672 -18.24 28.28 18.74
CA ALA A 672 -18.89 29.57 18.55
C ALA A 672 -18.04 30.75 19.02
N ASN A 673 -18.31 31.92 18.44
CA ASN A 673 -17.77 33.22 18.84
C ASN A 673 -16.24 33.27 18.95
N LYS A 674 -15.55 32.77 17.92
CA LYS A 674 -14.08 32.78 17.87
C LYS A 674 -13.58 33.95 17.05
N THR A 675 -12.76 34.79 17.66
CA THR A 675 -12.12 35.92 16.98
C THR A 675 -10.64 35.66 16.83
N ILE A 676 -10.11 35.88 15.62
CA ILE A 676 -8.68 35.83 15.33
C ILE A 676 -8.19 37.22 14.96
N LYS A 677 -7.14 37.66 15.64
CA LYS A 677 -6.37 38.84 15.23
C LYS A 677 -5.43 38.45 14.10
N LEU A 678 -5.52 39.14 12.99
CA LEU A 678 -4.56 39.05 11.90
C LEU A 678 -3.27 39.75 12.34
N LYS A 679 -2.11 39.22 11.96
CA LYS A 679 -0.82 39.88 12.25
C LYS A 679 -0.81 41.27 11.63
N ASP A 680 -0.20 42.23 12.33
CA ASP A 680 -0.10 43.62 11.89
C ASP A 680 0.38 43.67 10.44
N ASN A 681 -0.36 44.42 9.61
CA ASN A 681 -0.20 44.61 8.17
C ASN A 681 -0.79 43.53 7.25
N LYS A 682 -1.26 42.36 7.73
CA LYS A 682 -1.92 41.37 6.84
C LYS A 682 -3.41 41.64 6.66
N LYS A 683 -3.93 41.31 5.48
CA LYS A 683 -5.35 41.45 5.12
C LYS A 683 -5.88 40.24 4.37
N LEU A 684 -7.15 39.90 4.59
CA LEU A 684 -7.86 38.88 3.80
C LEU A 684 -8.52 39.57 2.61
N SER A 685 -8.30 39.04 1.41
CA SER A 685 -8.72 39.68 0.14
C SER A 685 -9.66 38.83 -0.70
N ALA A 686 -9.74 37.53 -0.42
CA ALA A 686 -10.64 36.59 -1.09
C ALA A 686 -10.94 35.43 -0.14
N PHE A 687 -12.02 34.71 -0.41
CA PHE A 687 -12.31 33.40 0.19
C PHE A 687 -12.42 32.34 -0.89
N TYR A 688 -12.31 31.07 -0.52
CA TYR A 688 -12.47 29.96 -1.45
C TYR A 688 -13.76 29.20 -1.15
N ASP A 689 -14.47 28.83 -2.21
CA ASP A 689 -15.74 28.09 -2.12
C ASP A 689 -15.85 27.09 -3.27
N PHE A 690 -16.75 26.12 -3.12
CA PHE A 690 -17.07 25.14 -4.15
C PHE A 690 -18.03 25.73 -5.18
N ARG A 691 -17.63 25.76 -6.46
CA ARG A 691 -18.46 26.24 -7.57
C ARG A 691 -18.40 25.26 -8.73
N LEU A 692 -19.48 25.18 -9.49
CA LEU A 692 -19.48 24.49 -10.78
C LEU A 692 -18.80 25.38 -11.81
N ASP A 693 -17.96 24.78 -12.63
CA ASP A 693 -17.42 25.45 -13.81
C ASP A 693 -18.35 25.30 -15.03
N ASP A 694 -17.88 25.78 -16.18
CA ASP A 694 -18.58 25.74 -17.47
C ASP A 694 -18.93 24.31 -17.93
N MET A 695 -18.19 23.29 -17.47
CA MET A 695 -18.46 21.88 -17.77
C MET A 695 -19.29 21.17 -16.69
N GLN A 696 -19.88 21.94 -15.77
CA GLN A 696 -20.66 21.44 -14.64
C GLN A 696 -19.83 20.50 -13.75
N LYS A 697 -18.54 20.80 -13.57
CA LYS A 697 -17.68 20.09 -12.61
C LYS A 697 -17.41 20.98 -11.42
N CYS A 698 -17.55 20.44 -10.22
CA CYS A 698 -17.20 21.14 -9.00
C CYS A 698 -15.69 21.46 -8.95
N GLN A 699 -15.37 22.72 -8.67
CA GLN A 699 -14.03 23.27 -8.49
C GLN A 699 -13.97 24.04 -7.17
N PHE A 700 -12.79 24.12 -6.57
CA PHE A 700 -12.53 24.94 -5.39
C PHE A 700 -11.87 26.24 -5.85
N VAL A 701 -12.63 27.35 -5.86
CA VAL A 701 -12.26 28.56 -6.59
C VAL A 701 -12.13 29.77 -5.68
N GLU A 702 -11.22 30.68 -6.04
CA GLU A 702 -11.04 31.97 -5.37
C GLU A 702 -12.22 32.91 -5.71
N ILE A 703 -12.83 33.51 -4.68
CA ILE A 703 -13.90 34.50 -4.79
C ILE A 703 -13.41 35.80 -4.12
N PRO A 704 -13.15 36.87 -4.89
CA PRO A 704 -12.74 38.16 -4.35
C PRO A 704 -13.75 38.70 -3.33
N MET A 705 -13.25 39.26 -2.24
CA MET A 705 -14.09 39.96 -1.28
C MET A 705 -14.40 41.37 -1.78
N GLN A 706 -15.61 41.86 -1.49
CA GLN A 706 -15.99 43.25 -1.77
C GLN A 706 -15.17 44.24 -0.92
N GLU A 707 -14.94 43.88 0.34
CA GLU A 707 -14.12 44.63 1.28
C GLU A 707 -13.06 43.71 1.89
N GLU A 708 -11.82 44.16 1.91
CA GLU A 708 -10.73 43.41 2.53
C GLU A 708 -10.86 43.44 4.06
N ILE A 709 -10.63 42.30 4.71
CA ILE A 709 -10.71 42.21 6.18
C ILE A 709 -9.33 42.48 6.76
N THR A 710 -9.24 43.49 7.62
CA THR A 710 -8.02 43.89 8.34
C THR A 710 -8.20 43.78 9.86
N GLY A 711 -7.11 43.56 10.60
CA GLY A 711 -7.11 43.58 12.06
C GLY A 711 -7.65 42.30 12.71
N SER A 712 -8.94 41.98 12.53
CA SER A 712 -9.52 40.74 13.06
C SER A 712 -10.73 40.23 12.29
N ILE A 713 -10.98 38.92 12.40
CA ILE A 713 -12.18 38.26 11.87
C ILE A 713 -12.85 37.42 12.97
N THR A 714 -14.18 37.46 13.04
CA THR A 714 -14.98 36.68 14.00
C THR A 714 -15.81 35.62 13.29
N PHE A 715 -15.78 34.40 13.83
CA PHE A 715 -16.55 33.26 13.37
C PHE A 715 -17.65 32.95 14.39
N ASN A 716 -18.90 33.21 14.01
CA ASN A 716 -20.06 33.03 14.90
C ASN A 716 -20.27 31.57 15.27
N THR A 717 -20.23 30.67 14.29
CA THR A 717 -20.34 29.22 14.48
C THR A 717 -19.50 28.48 13.44
N LEU A 718 -18.85 27.40 13.85
CA LEU A 718 -18.20 26.40 13.00
C LEU A 718 -18.66 25.00 13.43
N GLN A 719 -19.38 24.31 12.55
CA GLN A 719 -19.82 22.93 12.79
C GLN A 719 -18.62 21.97 12.84
N PRO A 720 -18.74 20.79 13.48
CA PRO A 720 -17.69 19.76 13.43
C PRO A 720 -17.22 19.50 12.00
N ALA A 721 -15.91 19.50 11.80
CA ALA A 721 -15.24 19.34 10.50
C ALA A 721 -15.52 20.44 9.46
N GLU A 722 -16.15 21.56 9.84
CA GLU A 722 -16.27 22.74 8.98
C GLU A 722 -14.92 23.45 8.85
N PHE A 723 -14.59 23.88 7.62
CA PHE A 723 -13.39 24.65 7.32
C PHE A 723 -13.70 25.81 6.39
N LYS A 724 -12.93 26.89 6.51
CA LYS A 724 -12.98 28.09 5.66
C LYS A 724 -11.57 28.44 5.24
N VAL A 725 -11.40 28.81 3.97
CA VAL A 725 -10.09 29.15 3.39
C VAL A 725 -10.16 30.56 2.83
N TYR A 726 -9.16 31.37 3.16
CA TYR A 726 -9.02 32.75 2.74
C TYR A 726 -7.69 32.98 2.07
N LYS A 727 -7.65 33.89 1.10
CA LYS A 727 -6.43 34.44 0.56
C LYS A 727 -5.97 35.59 1.43
N MET A 728 -4.76 35.46 1.97
CA MET A 728 -4.15 36.48 2.82
C MET A 728 -2.96 37.13 2.13
N LYS A 729 -2.95 38.46 2.09
CA LYS A 729 -1.91 39.28 1.47
C LYS A 729 -1.13 40.07 2.51
N LYS A 730 0.17 40.25 2.27
CA LYS A 730 0.97 41.32 2.89
C LYS A 730 0.79 42.62 2.07
N PRO A 731 0.88 43.81 2.68
CA PRO A 731 0.91 45.05 1.90
C PRO A 731 2.22 45.07 1.10
N GLN A 732 2.17 45.71 -0.07
CA GLN A 732 3.36 45.97 -0.88
C GLN A 732 4.29 46.99 -0.21
#